data_AF-A0A7K3WV42-F1
#
_entry.id   AF-A0A7K3WV42-F1
#
_cell.length_a   1.000
_cell.length_b   1.000
_cell.length_c   1.000
_cell.angle_alpha   90.00
_cell.angle_beta   90.00
_cell.angle_gamma   90.00
#
_symmetry.space_group_name_H-M   'P 1'
#
loop_
_entity.id
_entity.type
_entity.pdbx_description
1 polymer ?
#
loop_
_entity_poly.entity_id
_entity_poly.type
_entity_poly.pdbx_seq_one_letter_code
_entity_poly.pdbx_strand_id
1 'polypeptide(L)'
;MKNSTSPLTGRSRTQMKDVTRYLKRLLLTMAIVFFGFGLSFAQINPNQIFDYNHTQTFDPSGNASEVDRVIGNPYIKGVNQIVRRGANNPDLPADITCGDLRVVLILDESGSISPGQTPGAAAAVRSGALQLAQSLLNSGAQLRVVEFATTSSILNLGGAIVNPSFISNFNNYLNSSYSGQSYDPISASPCTGWTNWEAALKDAKGLPADLVIFFTDGNPTAYDVNGADCGNVRTPNSGSFSYTTALNRAITQADLIKNSGKHMFAVGVGSVNTANLIDISGSDNFAISENIYTDDYSIGNFEDLADALGDAVNQICGTEITIDKTVSPNPVCPESSVTFTITVENTGGSYDFDAINTVLTDAFPAGFSNFAIVGAPVSGASISGSTLTYNIGDLVADIPVTIQVTANAPPSGGTYTNTASANADNANLVTDDAILQVSNITGSKTTETVCDEYLWSVNQVNYNASAFVIVESTNNAGCIQRDTLDLTVNYSEETSFAASACDSYTWDGTTYGTSGVYTKSYTNVVDCDSTSTLNLTINNSSSSYTEITACDSYEWMGVTYTEGGLKIVTGTNAAGCVQTDSLQLTINNSSSSYAEATACDSYEWMGTVYTEGGLKIITGTNAAGCVQTDSLDLTINNSSSSYAEATACDSYEWMGIVYTEGGLKIITGTNAAGCVQTDSLDLTINNSSSSYAEATACDSYEWMGTVYTEGGLKIITGTNAAGCVQTDSLDLTINNSSSSYAEATACDSYEWMGIVYTEGGLKIITGTNAAGCVQTDSLDLTINNSSSSYAEATACDSYEWMGETYTEGGLKIATSENAFGCVQTDSLLLTINYSESSYEAVAECDSYDWMGMTYTESGLYINTGETAAGCAKVDSLQLTINGSLSSYTEVTECNSFEWNGEEYNVSGLYINNGETPNGCAIVDSLQLTINYASSSYNEATACDSYEWMGETYTEGG
;
A
#
# COMPACT_ATOMS: atom_id res chain seq x y z
N MET A 1 -38.30 -19.37 -87.07
CA MET A 1 -39.32 -18.82 -88.01
C MET A 1 -39.96 -17.60 -87.36
N LYS A 2 -40.25 -16.53 -88.12
CA LYS A 2 -40.97 -15.28 -87.70
C LYS A 2 -40.23 -14.47 -86.61
N ASN A 3 -39.66 -13.30 -86.93
CA ASN A 3 -40.30 -11.97 -87.10
C ASN A 3 -40.76 -11.38 -85.74
N SER A 4 -40.49 -10.12 -85.38
CA SER A 4 -40.02 -8.93 -86.12
C SER A 4 -38.51 -8.64 -85.93
N THR A 5 -37.70 -8.17 -86.90
CA THR A 5 -37.75 -6.94 -87.76
C THR A 5 -37.74 -5.62 -86.95
N SER A 6 -36.59 -4.97 -86.70
CA SER A 6 -35.73 -4.16 -87.62
C SER A 6 -36.21 -2.70 -87.79
N PRO A 7 -35.36 -1.71 -88.20
CA PRO A 7 -33.94 -1.79 -88.61
C PRO A 7 -32.95 -0.75 -87.99
N LEU A 8 -31.64 -1.04 -88.15
CA LEU A 8 -30.50 -0.18 -88.60
C LEU A 8 -30.49 1.34 -88.25
N THR A 9 -29.38 1.97 -87.88
CA THR A 9 -27.98 1.87 -88.39
C THR A 9 -26.92 1.96 -87.25
N GLY A 10 -25.60 1.78 -87.46
CA GLY A 10 -24.87 1.27 -88.63
C GLY A 10 -23.35 1.49 -88.61
N ARG A 11 -22.61 0.50 -88.10
CA ARG A 11 -21.18 0.14 -88.39
C ARG A 11 -20.02 1.15 -88.18
N SER A 12 -18.97 0.57 -87.57
CA SER A 12 -17.53 0.71 -87.90
C SER A 12 -16.67 1.71 -87.12
N ARG A 13 -15.58 1.16 -86.56
CA ARG A 13 -14.21 1.70 -86.34
C ARG A 13 -14.07 3.25 -86.29
N THR A 14 -13.45 3.85 -85.27
CA THR A 14 -12.16 3.42 -84.66
C THR A 14 -12.00 4.00 -83.25
N GLN A 15 -11.09 3.43 -82.44
CA GLN A 15 -10.61 3.91 -81.11
C GLN A 15 -11.67 4.22 -80.04
N MET A 16 -11.74 3.40 -78.99
CA MET A 16 -12.23 3.83 -77.67
C MET A 16 -11.12 3.71 -76.63
N LYS A 17 -10.51 4.84 -76.29
CA LYS A 17 -9.71 5.00 -75.05
C LYS A 17 -10.68 5.17 -73.87
N ASP A 18 -11.28 4.09 -73.38
CA ASP A 18 -12.19 4.19 -72.22
C ASP A 18 -12.15 2.98 -71.28
N VAL A 19 -10.93 2.60 -70.87
CA VAL A 19 -10.68 1.59 -69.83
C VAL A 19 -10.48 2.23 -68.44
N THR A 20 -10.16 3.53 -68.38
CA THR A 20 -9.74 4.23 -67.15
C THR A 20 -10.90 4.81 -66.31
N ARG A 21 -12.17 4.71 -66.77
CA ARG A 21 -13.32 5.32 -66.08
C ARG A 21 -14.33 4.37 -65.42
N TYR A 22 -14.34 3.07 -65.77
CA TYR A 22 -15.26 2.12 -65.12
C TYR A 22 -14.72 1.54 -63.79
N LEU A 23 -13.42 1.64 -63.54
CA LEU A 23 -12.75 1.12 -62.34
C LEU A 23 -12.62 2.13 -61.19
N LYS A 24 -13.13 3.37 -61.35
CA LYS A 24 -13.01 4.46 -60.36
C LYS A 24 -14.32 4.90 -59.69
N ARG A 25 -15.39 4.08 -59.78
CA ARG A 25 -16.71 4.37 -59.16
C ARG A 25 -17.34 3.19 -58.39
N LEU A 26 -16.55 2.23 -57.91
CA LEU A 26 -17.04 1.10 -57.09
C LEU A 26 -16.58 1.13 -55.62
N LEU A 27 -15.64 2.00 -55.24
CA LEU A 27 -15.03 2.02 -53.90
C LEU A 27 -14.86 3.43 -53.32
N LEU A 28 -15.97 4.15 -53.11
CA LEU A 28 -16.02 5.25 -52.12
C LEU A 28 -17.45 5.61 -51.66
N THR A 29 -18.24 4.64 -51.16
CA THR A 29 -19.53 4.96 -50.49
C THR A 29 -20.01 3.91 -49.47
N MET A 30 -19.17 3.55 -48.49
CA MET A 30 -19.64 3.12 -47.16
C MET A 30 -18.72 3.70 -46.09
N ALA A 31 -19.27 4.03 -44.93
CA ALA A 31 -18.59 4.79 -43.89
C ALA A 31 -18.60 4.06 -42.54
N ILE A 32 -17.43 4.09 -41.87
CA ILE A 32 -17.23 4.15 -40.41
C ILE A 32 -17.94 3.08 -39.57
N VAL A 33 -17.15 2.13 -39.02
CA VAL A 33 -16.91 2.06 -37.56
C VAL A 33 -15.50 1.52 -37.26
N PHE A 34 -14.92 2.00 -36.15
CA PHE A 34 -13.75 1.49 -35.39
C PHE A 34 -12.30 1.66 -35.90
N PHE A 35 -11.47 2.07 -34.92
CA PHE A 35 -10.02 2.19 -34.90
C PHE A 35 -9.35 0.80 -34.70
N GLY A 36 -8.06 0.59 -34.97
CA GLY A 36 -7.07 1.51 -35.55
C GLY A 36 -5.61 1.06 -35.31
N PHE A 37 -4.67 1.90 -35.75
CA PHE A 37 -3.21 1.85 -35.53
C PHE A 37 -2.44 0.59 -35.97
N GLY A 38 -1.77 0.72 -37.11
CA GLY A 38 -0.47 0.09 -37.36
C GLY A 38 0.64 1.14 -37.34
N LEU A 39 1.88 0.71 -37.10
CA LEU A 39 3.10 1.49 -37.37
C LEU A 39 3.98 0.69 -38.33
N SER A 40 4.29 1.28 -39.48
CA SER A 40 5.13 0.67 -40.51
C SER A 40 6.59 1.12 -40.40
N PHE A 41 7.52 0.20 -40.67
CA PHE A 41 8.95 0.37 -40.45
C PHE A 41 9.61 1.36 -41.44
N ALA A 42 10.47 2.23 -40.92
CA ALA A 42 11.52 2.89 -41.70
C ALA A 42 12.76 1.98 -41.84
N GLN A 43 13.63 2.27 -42.81
CA GLN A 43 14.74 1.39 -43.21
C GLN A 43 15.84 1.28 -42.15
N ILE A 44 16.32 0.06 -41.90
CA ILE A 44 17.51 -0.21 -41.05
C ILE A 44 18.78 -0.19 -41.91
N ASN A 45 19.77 0.59 -41.49
CA ASN A 45 21.12 0.60 -42.05
C ASN A 45 21.91 -0.64 -41.54
N PRO A 46 22.37 -1.56 -42.39
CA PRO A 46 22.91 -2.85 -41.94
C PRO A 46 24.39 -2.77 -41.53
N ASN A 47 24.70 -2.04 -40.45
CA ASN A 47 26.08 -1.93 -39.95
C ASN A 47 26.24 -1.53 -38.47
N GLN A 48 25.50 -2.18 -37.54
CA GLN A 48 25.91 -2.25 -36.13
C GLN A 48 25.76 -3.67 -35.58
N ILE A 49 26.72 -4.04 -34.73
CA ILE A 49 26.81 -5.34 -34.05
C ILE A 49 26.26 -5.17 -32.63
N PHE A 50 25.41 -6.10 -32.18
CA PHE A 50 25.02 -6.18 -30.77
C PHE A 50 26.21 -6.64 -29.91
N ASP A 51 26.54 -5.88 -28.88
CA ASP A 51 27.22 -6.38 -27.68
C ASP A 51 26.27 -6.25 -26.49
N TYR A 52 26.33 -7.20 -25.55
CA TYR A 52 25.30 -7.46 -24.55
C TYR A 52 25.94 -7.71 -23.18
N ASN A 53 26.73 -6.76 -22.67
CA ASN A 53 27.34 -6.82 -21.33
C ASN A 53 27.72 -5.44 -20.75
N HIS A 54 26.82 -4.83 -19.98
CA HIS A 54 27.04 -4.66 -18.52
C HIS A 54 25.88 -3.98 -17.78
N THR A 55 25.76 -4.32 -16.50
CA THR A 55 24.95 -3.63 -15.49
C THR A 55 25.50 -2.23 -15.16
N GLN A 56 24.62 -1.28 -14.86
CA GLN A 56 25.01 0.04 -14.38
C GLN A 56 25.52 -0.01 -12.93
N THR A 57 26.66 0.62 -12.67
CA THR A 57 27.13 0.99 -11.33
C THR A 57 27.57 2.44 -11.33
N PHE A 58 27.04 3.25 -10.40
CA PHE A 58 27.49 4.63 -10.18
C PHE A 58 28.87 4.63 -9.49
N ASP A 59 29.79 5.48 -9.97
CA ASP A 59 30.94 5.98 -9.18
C ASP A 59 31.27 7.43 -9.62
N PRO A 60 31.51 8.40 -8.71
CA PRO A 60 31.53 9.81 -9.08
C PRO A 60 32.93 10.46 -9.04
N SER A 61 33.65 10.46 -10.16
CA SER A 61 34.69 11.47 -10.42
C SER A 61 34.88 11.70 -11.93
N GLY A 62 35.03 12.97 -12.34
CA GLY A 62 34.92 13.34 -13.76
C GLY A 62 36.25 13.62 -14.46
N ASN A 63 36.35 13.21 -15.72
CA ASN A 63 36.95 14.07 -16.76
C ASN A 63 36.61 13.65 -18.21
N ALA A 64 36.34 14.66 -19.04
CA ALA A 64 36.55 14.72 -20.49
C ALA A 64 36.00 13.62 -21.44
N SER A 65 34.81 13.87 -21.97
CA SER A 65 34.46 13.76 -23.42
C SER A 65 33.57 14.98 -23.76
N GLU A 66 33.44 15.49 -24.99
CA GLU A 66 33.67 14.92 -26.33
C GLU A 66 34.39 15.90 -27.30
N VAL A 67 34.77 15.38 -28.47
CA VAL A 67 35.20 16.06 -29.71
C VAL A 67 34.69 15.13 -30.84
N ASP A 68 34.07 15.54 -31.96
CA ASP A 68 34.11 16.79 -32.75
C ASP A 68 32.65 17.19 -33.14
N ARG A 69 32.20 18.46 -32.99
CA ARG A 69 32.07 19.50 -34.04
C ARG A 69 31.09 19.18 -35.19
N VAL A 70 30.24 20.13 -35.63
CA VAL A 70 30.64 21.39 -36.30
C VAL A 70 29.90 22.65 -35.77
N ILE A 71 30.70 23.61 -35.28
CA ILE A 71 30.61 25.09 -35.40
C ILE A 71 29.20 25.72 -35.32
N GLY A 72 28.84 26.58 -34.34
CA GLY A 72 29.59 27.27 -33.26
C GLY A 72 28.77 28.47 -32.73
N ASN A 73 29.26 29.52 -32.04
CA ASN A 73 30.43 29.79 -31.17
C ASN A 73 30.48 31.33 -30.90
N PRO A 74 30.70 31.89 -29.67
CA PRO A 74 31.15 31.27 -28.40
C PRO A 74 30.30 31.59 -27.15
N TYR A 75 30.46 30.78 -26.09
CA TYR A 75 29.88 31.03 -24.76
C TYR A 75 30.85 31.82 -23.85
N ILE A 76 30.36 32.84 -23.12
CA ILE A 76 31.19 33.58 -22.15
C ILE A 76 31.32 32.78 -20.85
N LYS A 77 32.57 32.54 -20.42
CA LYS A 77 32.88 31.69 -19.26
C LYS A 77 32.86 32.49 -17.95
N GLY A 78 31.89 32.23 -17.07
CA GLY A 78 32.07 32.58 -15.64
C GLY A 78 30.89 33.05 -14.80
N VAL A 79 29.64 32.61 -15.04
CA VAL A 79 28.57 32.72 -14.02
C VAL A 79 27.78 31.41 -13.96
N ASN A 80 27.48 30.93 -12.74
CA ASN A 80 26.49 29.87 -12.56
C ASN A 80 25.09 30.45 -12.78
N GLN A 81 24.62 30.45 -14.03
CA GLN A 81 23.20 30.55 -14.34
C GLN A 81 22.66 29.18 -14.74
N ILE A 82 21.45 28.88 -14.25
CA ILE A 82 20.68 27.72 -14.69
C ILE A 82 20.22 28.03 -16.12
N VAL A 83 20.79 27.33 -17.11
CA VAL A 83 20.35 27.44 -18.50
C VAL A 83 18.95 26.84 -18.58
N ARG A 84 17.95 27.72 -18.60
CA ARG A 84 16.56 27.35 -18.86
C ARG A 84 16.45 27.04 -20.35
N ARG A 85 16.04 25.82 -20.68
CA ARG A 85 15.33 25.60 -21.95
C ARG A 85 13.85 25.78 -21.64
N GLY A 86 13.21 26.75 -22.30
CA GLY A 86 11.75 26.79 -22.38
C GLY A 86 11.22 25.62 -23.20
N ALA A 87 9.91 25.55 -23.39
CA ALA A 87 9.32 24.65 -24.36
C ALA A 87 9.74 25.05 -25.77
N ASN A 88 9.99 24.06 -26.63
CA ASN A 88 10.16 24.30 -28.06
C ASN A 88 8.92 25.03 -28.59
N ASN A 89 9.10 26.00 -29.48
CA ASN A 89 8.01 26.49 -30.30
C ASN A 89 7.63 25.39 -31.31
N PRO A 90 6.34 25.06 -31.50
CA PRO A 90 5.93 24.21 -32.60
C PRO A 90 5.85 25.05 -33.88
N ASP A 91 6.38 24.53 -34.99
CA ASP A 91 6.20 25.11 -36.32
C ASP A 91 4.69 25.21 -36.67
N LEU A 92 4.32 26.16 -37.53
CA LEU A 92 2.96 26.19 -38.07
C LEU A 92 2.70 24.94 -38.95
N PRO A 93 1.52 24.27 -38.84
CA PRO A 93 1.23 23.08 -39.64
C PRO A 93 1.29 23.38 -41.13
N ALA A 94 2.13 22.66 -41.87
CA ALA A 94 2.34 22.88 -43.31
C ALA A 94 1.11 22.52 -44.19
N ASP A 95 0.06 21.96 -43.59
CA ASP A 95 -1.25 21.65 -44.19
C ASP A 95 -2.39 22.56 -43.70
N ILE A 96 -2.10 23.63 -42.94
CA ILE A 96 -3.13 24.57 -42.47
C ILE A 96 -3.74 25.34 -43.64
N THR A 97 -5.07 25.25 -43.81
CA THR A 97 -5.79 26.09 -44.78
C THR A 97 -6.07 27.46 -44.16
N CYS A 98 -6.12 28.51 -44.98
CA CYS A 98 -6.37 29.84 -44.44
C CYS A 98 -7.75 29.99 -43.77
N GLY A 99 -8.77 29.24 -44.22
CA GLY A 99 -10.08 29.19 -43.54
C GLY A 99 -10.04 28.56 -42.14
N ASP A 100 -9.05 27.71 -41.87
CA ASP A 100 -8.83 27.07 -40.57
C ASP A 100 -7.85 27.87 -39.68
N LEU A 101 -7.10 28.82 -40.24
CA LEU A 101 -6.08 29.61 -39.55
C LEU A 101 -6.70 30.49 -38.44
N ARG A 102 -6.26 30.28 -37.19
CA ARG A 102 -6.68 31.07 -36.03
C ARG A 102 -5.49 31.83 -35.47
N VAL A 103 -5.54 33.15 -35.56
CA VAL A 103 -4.49 34.06 -35.07
C VAL A 103 -4.94 34.73 -33.78
N VAL A 104 -4.10 34.69 -32.74
CA VAL A 104 -4.25 35.52 -31.54
C VAL A 104 -3.19 36.60 -31.55
N LEU A 105 -3.67 37.84 -31.66
CA LEU A 105 -2.87 39.06 -31.71
C LEU A 105 -2.85 39.70 -30.31
N ILE A 106 -1.67 39.82 -29.72
CA ILE A 106 -1.48 40.37 -28.38
C ILE A 106 -0.80 41.73 -28.51
N LEU A 107 -1.49 42.78 -28.07
CA LEU A 107 -1.09 44.18 -28.23
C LEU A 107 -0.74 44.80 -26.86
N ASP A 108 0.50 45.25 -26.74
CA ASP A 108 0.98 46.00 -25.59
C ASP A 108 0.51 47.48 -25.67
N GLU A 109 -0.02 47.96 -24.55
CA GLU A 109 -0.48 49.32 -24.25
C GLU A 109 0.19 49.89 -22.99
N SER A 110 1.32 49.32 -22.58
CA SER A 110 2.10 49.87 -21.48
C SER A 110 2.76 51.21 -21.85
N GLY A 111 3.10 52.01 -20.83
CA GLY A 111 3.44 53.43 -21.01
C GLY A 111 4.77 53.68 -21.74
N SER A 112 5.59 52.66 -21.95
CA SER A 112 6.80 52.71 -22.78
C SER A 112 6.47 52.89 -24.27
N ILE A 113 5.38 52.29 -24.76
CA ILE A 113 4.91 52.44 -26.15
C ILE A 113 4.40 53.86 -26.44
N SER A 114 4.14 54.67 -25.41
CA SER A 114 3.73 56.06 -25.58
C SER A 114 4.76 56.86 -26.40
N PRO A 115 4.33 57.79 -27.28
CA PRO A 115 5.24 58.58 -28.11
C PRO A 115 6.27 59.44 -27.33
N GLY A 116 6.10 59.59 -26.02
CA GLY A 116 7.02 60.29 -25.12
C GLY A 116 8.08 59.40 -24.46
N GLN A 117 8.06 58.08 -24.67
CA GLN A 117 9.06 57.12 -24.17
C GLN A 117 9.76 56.41 -25.34
N THR A 118 9.01 55.73 -26.21
CA THR A 118 9.54 55.12 -27.45
C THR A 118 8.91 55.80 -28.68
N PRO A 119 9.54 56.86 -29.23
CA PRO A 119 8.98 57.61 -30.35
C PRO A 119 8.69 56.73 -31.57
N GLY A 120 7.43 56.77 -32.03
CA GLY A 120 6.95 55.98 -33.16
C GLY A 120 6.35 54.62 -32.81
N ALA A 121 6.63 54.04 -31.64
CA ALA A 121 6.19 52.68 -31.28
C ALA A 121 4.66 52.49 -31.41
N ALA A 122 3.85 53.36 -30.79
CA ALA A 122 2.39 53.30 -30.89
C ALA A 122 1.86 53.41 -32.34
N ALA A 123 2.56 54.14 -33.23
CA ALA A 123 2.17 54.25 -34.64
C ALA A 123 2.54 52.98 -35.43
N ALA A 124 3.73 52.43 -35.16
CA ALA A 124 4.23 51.20 -35.75
C ALA A 124 3.31 50.01 -35.40
N VAL A 125 2.96 49.86 -34.11
CA VAL A 125 2.01 48.82 -33.64
C VAL A 125 0.65 48.93 -34.33
N ARG A 126 0.08 50.14 -34.43
CA ARG A 126 -1.19 50.36 -35.14
C ARG A 126 -1.10 49.98 -36.63
N SER A 127 0.00 50.32 -37.29
CA SER A 127 0.18 50.10 -38.73
C SER A 127 0.13 48.62 -39.07
N GLY A 128 1.00 47.82 -38.46
CA GLY A 128 1.07 46.39 -38.81
C GLY A 128 0.02 45.51 -38.16
N ALA A 129 -0.56 45.91 -37.02
CA ALA A 129 -1.75 45.25 -36.51
C ALA A 129 -2.90 45.36 -37.53
N LEU A 130 -3.08 46.53 -38.15
CA LEU A 130 -4.04 46.75 -39.22
C LEU A 130 -3.67 46.00 -40.50
N GLN A 131 -2.40 46.02 -40.93
CA GLN A 131 -1.92 45.32 -42.12
C GLN A 131 -2.11 43.80 -42.02
N LEU A 132 -1.70 43.17 -40.91
CA LEU A 132 -1.93 41.76 -40.61
C LEU A 132 -3.42 41.40 -40.71
N ALA A 133 -4.29 42.24 -40.16
CA ALA A 133 -5.73 42.04 -40.27
C ALA A 133 -6.20 42.20 -41.73
N GLN A 134 -5.65 43.15 -42.49
CA GLN A 134 -5.99 43.36 -43.91
C GLN A 134 -5.56 42.19 -44.80
N SER A 135 -4.40 41.57 -44.58
CA SER A 135 -3.98 40.35 -45.30
C SER A 135 -4.85 39.13 -44.96
N LEU A 136 -5.51 39.12 -43.80
CA LEU A 136 -6.48 38.10 -43.41
C LEU A 136 -7.92 38.41 -43.88
N LEU A 137 -8.18 39.53 -44.56
CA LEU A 137 -9.51 39.94 -44.98
C LEU A 137 -10.17 38.92 -45.93
N ASN A 138 -11.42 38.54 -45.64
CA ASN A 138 -12.26 37.59 -46.38
C ASN A 138 -11.75 36.13 -46.41
N SER A 139 -10.49 35.89 -46.07
CA SER A 139 -9.75 34.62 -46.07
C SER A 139 -10.34 33.42 -45.31
N GLY A 140 -11.47 33.61 -44.62
CA GLY A 140 -12.06 32.66 -43.67
C GLY A 140 -11.37 32.64 -42.30
N ALA A 141 -10.11 33.06 -42.21
CA ALA A 141 -9.30 33.05 -40.99
C ALA A 141 -9.96 33.82 -39.83
N GLN A 142 -9.58 33.43 -38.61
CA GLN A 142 -10.10 34.02 -37.38
C GLN A 142 -9.00 34.80 -36.64
N LEU A 143 -9.22 36.09 -36.43
CA LEU A 143 -8.35 36.95 -35.63
C LEU A 143 -9.02 37.28 -34.30
N ARG A 144 -8.30 37.06 -33.19
CA ARG A 144 -8.69 37.48 -31.84
C ARG A 144 -7.63 38.38 -31.27
N VAL A 145 -8.04 39.46 -30.61
CA VAL A 145 -7.11 40.46 -30.08
C VAL A 145 -7.15 40.48 -28.55
N VAL A 146 -5.97 40.51 -27.94
CA VAL A 146 -5.76 40.69 -26.50
C VAL A 146 -5.03 42.01 -26.30
N GLU A 147 -5.68 43.01 -25.70
CA GLU A 147 -5.04 44.25 -25.26
C GLU A 147 -4.38 43.99 -23.89
N PHE A 148 -3.19 44.54 -23.61
CA PHE A 148 -2.61 44.49 -22.27
C PHE A 148 -1.75 45.69 -21.90
N ALA A 149 -1.87 46.12 -20.65
CA ALA A 149 -0.86 46.91 -19.96
C ALA A 149 -0.58 46.22 -18.63
N THR A 150 -0.95 46.84 -17.50
CA THR A 150 -0.87 46.22 -16.18
C THR A 150 -1.87 45.07 -16.03
N THR A 151 -3.06 45.24 -16.61
CA THR A 151 -4.11 44.22 -16.79
C THR A 151 -4.18 43.83 -18.27
N SER A 152 -4.65 42.62 -18.58
CA SER A 152 -5.03 42.20 -19.92
C SER A 152 -6.55 42.19 -20.10
N SER A 153 -6.99 42.20 -21.35
CA SER A 153 -8.40 42.17 -21.76
C SER A 153 -8.50 41.57 -23.17
N ILE A 154 -9.60 40.85 -23.45
CA ILE A 154 -9.84 40.23 -24.76
C ILE A 154 -10.88 41.07 -25.49
N LEU A 155 -10.52 41.66 -26.63
CA LEU A 155 -11.41 42.51 -27.40
C LEU A 155 -12.60 41.74 -27.97
N ASN A 156 -13.75 42.41 -28.01
CA ASN A 156 -14.94 41.96 -28.72
C ASN A 156 -15.19 42.85 -29.94
N LEU A 157 -14.63 42.48 -31.08
CA LEU A 157 -14.71 43.23 -32.35
C LEU A 157 -15.95 42.84 -33.20
N GLY A 158 -17.00 42.31 -32.55
CA GLY A 158 -18.23 41.85 -33.21
C GLY A 158 -18.14 40.46 -33.87
N GLY A 159 -16.98 39.81 -33.81
CA GLY A 159 -16.72 38.49 -34.37
C GLY A 159 -15.26 38.07 -34.20
N ALA A 160 -14.90 36.96 -34.83
CA ALA A 160 -13.51 36.48 -34.97
C ALA A 160 -13.09 36.36 -36.45
N ILE A 161 -14.00 35.92 -37.32
CA ILE A 161 -13.76 35.82 -38.77
C ILE A 161 -13.42 37.21 -39.33
N VAL A 162 -12.30 37.32 -40.03
CA VAL A 162 -11.80 38.58 -40.55
C VAL A 162 -12.53 38.96 -41.84
N ASN A 163 -13.41 39.94 -41.72
CA ASN A 163 -14.27 40.45 -42.80
C ASN A 163 -14.30 42.01 -42.75
N PRO A 164 -14.93 42.72 -43.71
CA PRO A 164 -14.89 44.18 -43.75
C PRO A 164 -15.46 44.86 -42.49
N SER A 165 -16.39 44.21 -41.78
CA SER A 165 -16.92 44.70 -40.51
C SER A 165 -15.90 44.52 -39.38
N PHE A 166 -15.19 43.38 -39.33
CA PHE A 166 -14.07 43.18 -38.39
C PHE A 166 -12.98 44.24 -38.59
N ILE A 167 -12.53 44.46 -39.85
CA ILE A 167 -11.50 45.48 -40.16
C ILE A 167 -11.95 46.87 -39.75
N SER A 168 -13.22 47.24 -40.03
CA SER A 168 -13.76 48.53 -39.60
C SER A 168 -13.76 48.67 -38.07
N ASN A 169 -14.26 47.66 -37.36
CA ASN A 169 -14.30 47.65 -35.90
C ASN A 169 -12.89 47.73 -35.28
N PHE A 170 -11.93 47.00 -35.84
CA PHE A 170 -10.56 46.95 -35.35
C PHE A 170 -9.79 48.25 -35.63
N ASN A 171 -9.91 48.82 -36.83
CA ASN A 171 -9.34 50.14 -37.13
C ASN A 171 -9.96 51.25 -36.25
N ASN A 172 -11.27 51.17 -35.97
CA ASN A 172 -11.93 52.10 -35.05
C ASN A 172 -11.36 52.01 -33.63
N TYR A 173 -11.03 50.80 -33.14
CA TYR A 173 -10.33 50.60 -31.87
C TYR A 173 -8.88 51.14 -31.92
N LEU A 174 -8.11 50.81 -32.96
CA LEU A 174 -6.71 51.21 -33.11
C LEU A 174 -6.53 52.73 -33.21
N ASN A 175 -7.45 53.44 -33.86
CA ASN A 175 -7.28 54.85 -34.22
C ASN A 175 -8.32 55.82 -33.64
N SER A 176 -9.38 55.33 -32.98
CA SER A 176 -10.43 56.17 -32.39
C SER A 176 -11.00 55.57 -31.11
N SER A 177 -12.29 55.22 -31.06
CA SER A 177 -12.82 54.31 -30.04
C SER A 177 -13.88 53.38 -30.64
N TYR A 178 -13.87 52.13 -30.21
CA TYR A 178 -14.87 51.12 -30.56
C TYR A 178 -15.48 50.54 -29.29
N SER A 179 -16.81 50.56 -29.17
CA SER A 179 -17.57 50.08 -27.99
C SER A 179 -17.11 50.65 -26.62
N GLY A 180 -16.38 51.77 -26.60
CA GLY A 180 -15.79 52.36 -25.38
C GLY A 180 -14.36 51.91 -25.06
N GLN A 181 -13.78 51.01 -25.84
CA GLN A 181 -12.34 50.68 -25.85
C GLN A 181 -11.60 51.51 -26.91
N SER A 182 -10.28 51.63 -26.77
CA SER A 182 -9.39 52.41 -27.65
C SER A 182 -7.96 51.97 -27.36
N TYR A 183 -7.13 51.81 -28.40
CA TYR A 183 -5.71 51.53 -28.24
C TYR A 183 -4.97 52.81 -27.79
N ASP A 184 -4.83 52.98 -26.47
CA ASP A 184 -4.36 54.21 -25.81
C ASP A 184 -3.24 53.93 -24.77
N PRO A 185 -1.99 53.74 -25.23
CA PRO A 185 -0.80 53.64 -24.36
C PRO A 185 -0.45 54.94 -23.59
N ILE A 186 -1.35 55.92 -23.55
CA ILE A 186 -1.23 57.20 -22.82
C ILE A 186 -2.29 57.30 -21.71
N SER A 187 -3.27 56.39 -21.66
CA SER A 187 -4.39 56.38 -20.70
C SER A 187 -3.94 56.23 -19.25
N ALA A 188 -4.18 57.27 -18.44
CA ALA A 188 -3.85 57.30 -17.01
C ALA A 188 -5.08 56.99 -16.13
N SER A 189 -5.43 55.69 -16.03
CA SER A 189 -6.36 55.12 -15.05
C SER A 189 -5.56 54.58 -13.84
N PRO A 190 -6.13 54.25 -12.66
CA PRO A 190 -5.39 54.21 -11.39
C PRO A 190 -4.34 53.08 -11.24
N CYS A 191 -4.12 52.29 -12.29
CA CYS A 191 -3.21 51.16 -12.32
C CYS A 191 -2.46 50.99 -13.65
N THR A 192 -2.77 51.77 -14.69
CA THR A 192 -2.33 51.51 -16.08
C THR A 192 -0.85 51.86 -16.31
N GLY A 193 -0.31 51.43 -17.45
CA GLY A 193 1.02 51.83 -17.93
C GLY A 193 2.20 50.93 -17.56
N TRP A 194 2.03 49.88 -16.75
CA TRP A 194 3.04 48.83 -16.59
C TRP A 194 2.86 47.73 -17.64
N THR A 195 3.87 46.86 -17.81
CA THR A 195 3.96 45.85 -18.88
C THR A 195 3.76 44.45 -18.28
N ASN A 196 2.57 43.87 -18.39
CA ASN A 196 2.24 42.58 -17.76
C ASN A 196 2.10 41.42 -18.77
N TRP A 197 3.23 40.87 -19.20
CA TRP A 197 3.27 39.70 -20.08
C TRP A 197 2.57 38.47 -19.45
N GLU A 198 2.60 38.29 -18.11
CA GLU A 198 1.93 37.15 -17.44
C GLU A 198 0.41 37.18 -17.68
N ALA A 199 -0.23 38.35 -17.57
CA ALA A 199 -1.67 38.48 -17.77
C ALA A 199 -2.06 38.26 -19.25
N ALA A 200 -1.35 38.92 -20.17
CA ALA A 200 -1.62 38.85 -21.60
C ALA A 200 -1.52 37.42 -22.16
N LEU A 201 -0.45 36.71 -21.82
CA LEU A 201 -0.23 35.32 -22.23
C LEU A 201 -1.22 34.36 -21.56
N LYS A 202 -1.67 34.64 -20.33
CA LYS A 202 -2.68 33.84 -19.63
C LYS A 202 -4.05 33.92 -20.32
N ASP A 203 -4.44 35.08 -20.83
CA ASP A 203 -5.69 35.25 -21.59
C ASP A 203 -5.58 34.64 -23.01
N ALA A 204 -4.48 34.91 -23.73
CA ALA A 204 -4.21 34.34 -25.04
C ALA A 204 -4.18 32.80 -25.05
N LYS A 205 -3.66 32.17 -23.99
CA LYS A 205 -3.71 30.73 -23.78
C LYS A 205 -5.13 30.17 -23.81
N GLY A 206 -6.10 30.91 -23.28
CA GLY A 206 -7.52 30.53 -23.23
C GLY A 206 -8.27 30.65 -24.56
N LEU A 207 -7.66 31.23 -25.59
CA LEU A 207 -8.24 31.39 -26.92
C LEU A 207 -7.85 30.24 -27.86
N PRO A 208 -8.72 29.85 -28.81
CA PRO A 208 -8.31 28.98 -29.91
C PRO A 208 -7.34 29.75 -30.82
N ALA A 209 -6.22 29.12 -31.16
CA ALA A 209 -5.16 29.70 -31.97
C ALA A 209 -4.34 28.57 -32.60
N ASP A 210 -3.67 28.89 -33.70
CA ASP A 210 -2.57 28.15 -34.33
C ASP A 210 -1.31 29.02 -34.27
N LEU A 211 -1.47 30.33 -34.58
CA LEU A 211 -0.47 31.38 -34.47
C LEU A 211 -0.81 32.36 -33.33
N VAL A 212 0.16 32.69 -32.49
CA VAL A 212 0.04 33.68 -31.41
C VAL A 212 1.12 34.74 -31.58
N ILE A 213 0.75 35.96 -31.98
CA ILE A 213 1.69 37.06 -32.21
C ILE A 213 1.71 37.97 -30.99
N PHE A 214 2.89 38.19 -30.40
CA PHE A 214 3.09 38.95 -29.17
C PHE A 214 3.90 40.23 -29.42
N PHE A 215 3.23 41.38 -29.54
CA PHE A 215 3.88 42.68 -29.71
C PHE A 215 4.17 43.34 -28.36
N THR A 216 5.39 43.85 -28.16
CA THR A 216 5.81 44.59 -26.96
C THR A 216 7.02 45.48 -27.26
N ASP A 217 7.22 46.57 -26.50
CA ASP A 217 8.44 47.40 -26.61
C ASP A 217 9.38 47.29 -25.39
N GLY A 218 8.95 46.55 -24.37
CA GLY A 218 9.53 46.63 -23.03
C GLY A 218 9.50 45.31 -22.28
N ASN A 219 10.39 45.18 -21.30
CA ASN A 219 10.50 44.00 -20.47
C ASN A 219 9.36 43.95 -19.43
N PRO A 220 8.92 42.77 -18.97
CA PRO A 220 7.77 42.68 -18.07
C PRO A 220 8.02 43.41 -16.73
N THR A 221 7.18 44.42 -16.46
CA THR A 221 7.23 45.29 -15.28
C THR A 221 6.04 45.12 -14.33
N ALA A 222 5.16 44.15 -14.59
CA ALA A 222 4.08 43.78 -13.68
C ALA A 222 3.81 42.25 -13.65
N TYR A 223 3.30 41.76 -12.52
CA TYR A 223 2.76 40.40 -12.32
C TYR A 223 1.84 40.32 -11.08
N ASP A 224 1.24 39.15 -10.80
CA ASP A 224 0.29 38.89 -9.69
C ASP A 224 -1.00 39.74 -9.76
N VAL A 225 -1.62 39.77 -10.94
CA VAL A 225 -2.87 40.50 -11.19
C VAL A 225 -4.09 39.58 -11.06
N ASN A 226 -4.92 39.85 -10.06
CA ASN A 226 -6.14 39.08 -9.74
C ASN A 226 -7.38 39.70 -10.42
N GLY A 227 -7.40 39.63 -11.76
CA GLY A 227 -8.45 40.27 -12.57
C GLY A 227 -8.30 41.80 -12.60
N ALA A 228 -9.41 42.52 -12.63
CA ALA A 228 -9.40 43.99 -12.69
C ALA A 228 -9.08 44.69 -11.35
N ASP A 229 -8.79 43.95 -10.27
CA ASP A 229 -8.38 44.53 -8.98
C ASP A 229 -6.86 44.71 -8.90
N CYS A 230 -6.46 45.98 -8.75
CA CYS A 230 -5.08 46.41 -8.71
C CYS A 230 -4.46 46.40 -7.30
N GLY A 231 -5.20 46.05 -6.25
CA GLY A 231 -4.73 46.13 -4.86
C GLY A 231 -3.51 45.26 -4.52
N ASN A 232 -3.11 44.35 -5.42
CA ASN A 232 -2.06 43.37 -5.18
C ASN A 232 -0.92 43.35 -6.24
N VAL A 233 -0.96 44.20 -7.27
CA VAL A 233 0.00 44.12 -8.40
C VAL A 233 1.44 44.32 -7.92
N ARG A 234 2.34 43.41 -8.31
CA ARG A 234 3.78 43.59 -8.12
C ARG A 234 4.34 44.40 -9.28
N THR A 235 4.74 45.64 -9.00
CA THR A 235 5.42 46.56 -9.95
C THR A 235 6.73 47.06 -9.32
N PRO A 236 7.70 47.63 -10.07
CA PRO A 236 8.95 48.18 -9.53
C PRO A 236 8.79 49.07 -8.29
N ASN A 237 7.70 49.83 -8.19
CA ASN A 237 7.41 50.72 -7.06
C ASN A 237 6.86 50.01 -5.81
N SER A 238 6.51 48.72 -5.89
CA SER A 238 5.90 47.93 -4.81
C SER A 238 6.89 47.40 -3.75
N GLY A 239 8.19 47.71 -3.86
CA GLY A 239 9.25 47.27 -2.94
C GLY A 239 9.47 45.75 -2.84
N SER A 240 8.73 44.97 -3.62
CA SER A 240 8.62 43.50 -3.54
C SER A 240 8.56 42.82 -4.91
N PHE A 241 8.80 43.61 -5.98
CA PHE A 241 8.85 43.17 -7.36
C PHE A 241 10.25 42.66 -7.75
N SER A 242 10.27 41.73 -8.71
CA SER A 242 11.47 41.17 -9.31
C SER A 242 11.26 41.00 -10.81
N TYR A 243 12.10 41.64 -11.64
CA TYR A 243 12.08 41.48 -13.10
C TYR A 243 12.22 40.01 -13.51
N THR A 244 13.11 39.26 -12.83
CA THR A 244 13.28 37.83 -13.05
C THR A 244 12.01 37.04 -12.70
N THR A 245 11.24 37.46 -11.69
CA THR A 245 9.97 36.81 -11.35
C THR A 245 8.89 37.12 -12.38
N ALA A 246 8.83 38.36 -12.87
CA ALA A 246 7.91 38.79 -13.93
C ALA A 246 8.16 38.00 -15.23
N LEU A 247 9.42 37.93 -15.66
CA LEU A 247 9.83 37.16 -16.84
C LEU A 247 9.58 35.67 -16.67
N ASN A 248 9.98 35.04 -15.56
CA ASN A 248 9.72 33.62 -15.31
C ASN A 248 8.23 33.25 -15.41
N ARG A 249 7.34 34.15 -14.96
CA ARG A 249 5.88 33.95 -15.04
C ARG A 249 5.35 34.08 -16.46
N ALA A 250 5.88 35.04 -17.24
CA ALA A 250 5.60 35.16 -18.66
C ALA A 250 6.03 33.90 -19.43
N ILE A 251 7.28 33.45 -19.25
CA ILE A 251 7.79 32.18 -19.80
C ILE A 251 6.86 31.02 -19.44
N THR A 252 6.44 30.92 -18.16
CA THR A 252 5.52 29.86 -17.72
C THR A 252 4.16 29.90 -18.44
N GLN A 253 3.65 31.07 -18.86
CA GLN A 253 2.43 31.15 -19.67
C GLN A 253 2.71 30.89 -21.17
N ALA A 254 3.85 31.34 -21.69
CA ALA A 254 4.27 31.10 -23.07
C ALA A 254 4.54 29.62 -23.35
N ASP A 255 5.24 28.94 -22.44
CA ASP A 255 5.43 27.49 -22.49
C ASP A 255 4.09 26.74 -22.46
N LEU A 256 3.09 27.23 -21.72
CA LEU A 256 1.75 26.63 -21.73
C LEU A 256 0.96 26.92 -23.02
N ILE A 257 1.31 27.96 -23.79
CA ILE A 257 0.81 28.20 -25.15
C ILE A 257 1.47 27.22 -26.11
N LYS A 258 2.81 27.17 -26.12
CA LYS A 258 3.62 26.31 -27.01
C LYS A 258 3.32 24.82 -26.81
N ASN A 259 3.26 24.35 -25.56
CA ASN A 259 2.86 22.97 -25.23
C ASN A 259 1.39 22.63 -25.58
N SER A 260 0.57 23.61 -26.00
CA SER A 260 -0.78 23.35 -26.55
C SER A 260 -0.82 23.25 -28.08
N GLY A 261 0.35 23.21 -28.74
CA GLY A 261 0.47 23.08 -30.20
C GLY A 261 0.33 24.40 -30.96
N LYS A 262 0.57 25.54 -30.28
CA LYS A 262 0.44 26.89 -30.85
C LYS A 262 1.81 27.49 -31.11
N HIS A 263 2.08 27.93 -32.32
CA HIS A 263 3.27 28.70 -32.65
C HIS A 263 3.18 30.09 -31.99
N MET A 264 4.27 30.55 -31.37
CA MET A 264 4.36 31.87 -30.75
C MET A 264 5.40 32.75 -31.46
N PHE A 265 4.94 33.84 -32.05
CA PHE A 265 5.80 34.81 -32.73
C PHE A 265 5.95 36.08 -31.88
N ALA A 266 7.13 36.34 -31.31
CA ALA A 266 7.35 37.49 -30.42
C ALA A 266 8.02 38.67 -31.14
N VAL A 267 7.44 39.86 -31.04
CA VAL A 267 7.93 41.05 -31.76
C VAL A 267 8.35 42.15 -30.81
N GLY A 268 9.62 42.52 -30.92
CA GLY A 268 10.23 43.63 -30.22
C GLY A 268 10.16 44.94 -30.99
N VAL A 269 9.42 45.90 -30.44
CA VAL A 269 9.41 47.29 -30.90
C VAL A 269 10.46 48.08 -30.11
N GLY A 270 11.23 48.95 -30.77
CA GLY A 270 12.13 49.87 -30.06
C GLY A 270 13.28 49.19 -29.28
N SER A 271 13.21 49.21 -27.94
CA SER A 271 14.35 48.89 -27.04
C SER A 271 14.06 47.76 -26.03
N VAL A 272 13.39 46.70 -26.46
CA VAL A 272 13.20 45.47 -25.68
C VAL A 272 14.49 44.64 -25.55
N ASN A 273 14.59 43.77 -24.54
CA ASN A 273 15.69 42.81 -24.45
C ASN A 273 15.42 41.58 -25.35
N THR A 274 16.24 41.37 -26.38
CA THR A 274 16.23 40.20 -27.27
C THR A 274 16.11 38.87 -26.52
N ALA A 275 16.89 38.69 -25.45
CA ALA A 275 16.87 37.44 -24.69
C ALA A 275 15.51 37.17 -24.02
N ASN A 276 14.75 38.21 -23.67
CA ASN A 276 13.43 38.04 -23.08
C ASN A 276 12.36 37.66 -24.14
N LEU A 277 12.53 38.05 -25.40
CA LEU A 277 11.68 37.57 -26.51
C LEU A 277 11.95 36.08 -26.78
N ILE A 278 13.24 35.72 -26.85
CA ILE A 278 13.70 34.34 -27.03
C ILE A 278 13.17 33.42 -25.92
N ASP A 279 13.20 33.90 -24.68
CA ASP A 279 12.69 33.18 -23.51
C ASP A 279 11.18 32.85 -23.60
N ILE A 280 10.37 33.64 -24.32
CA ILE A 280 8.93 33.38 -24.49
C ILE A 280 8.58 32.64 -25.79
N SER A 281 9.20 33.01 -26.91
CA SER A 281 8.96 32.40 -28.23
C SER A 281 9.94 31.25 -28.49
N GLY A 282 11.14 31.55 -28.99
CA GLY A 282 12.22 30.59 -29.25
C GLY A 282 13.49 31.27 -29.79
N SER A 283 14.43 30.50 -30.31
CA SER A 283 15.77 31.00 -30.68
C SER A 283 15.86 31.66 -32.05
N ASP A 284 14.87 31.48 -32.91
CA ASP A 284 15.04 31.68 -34.35
C ASP A 284 14.45 33.04 -34.77
N ASN A 285 15.21 33.82 -35.54
CA ASN A 285 14.98 35.26 -35.70
C ASN A 285 14.51 35.58 -37.12
N PHE A 286 13.27 36.01 -37.26
CA PHE A 286 12.67 36.43 -38.52
C PHE A 286 13.23 37.76 -39.04
N ALA A 287 13.93 37.72 -40.17
CA ALA A 287 14.11 38.87 -41.07
C ALA A 287 13.09 38.84 -42.23
N ILE A 288 13.01 39.95 -42.96
CA ILE A 288 12.06 40.24 -44.05
C ILE A 288 12.15 39.22 -45.23
N SER A 289 13.19 38.39 -45.28
CA SER A 289 13.40 37.35 -46.31
C SER A 289 13.35 35.91 -45.77
N GLU A 290 12.90 35.73 -44.52
CA GLU A 290 12.88 34.45 -43.82
C GLU A 290 11.41 33.99 -43.59
N ASN A 291 11.17 32.97 -42.76
CA ASN A 291 9.93 32.19 -42.82
C ASN A 291 9.21 32.11 -41.46
N ILE A 292 8.08 32.81 -41.33
CA ILE A 292 7.27 32.87 -40.09
C ILE A 292 6.66 31.53 -39.66
N TYR A 293 6.68 30.50 -40.51
CA TYR A 293 6.28 29.15 -40.09
C TYR A 293 7.30 28.51 -39.13
N THR A 294 8.55 28.99 -39.14
CA THR A 294 9.70 28.43 -38.40
C THR A 294 10.44 29.45 -37.54
N ASP A 295 10.43 30.74 -37.88
CA ASP A 295 11.10 31.77 -37.08
C ASP A 295 10.23 32.23 -35.91
N ASP A 296 10.84 32.38 -34.73
CA ASP A 296 10.15 32.59 -33.46
C ASP A 296 9.96 34.07 -33.07
N TYR A 297 10.87 34.96 -33.47
CA TYR A 297 10.84 36.35 -33.03
C TYR A 297 11.40 37.35 -34.05
N SER A 298 11.03 38.62 -33.93
CA SER A 298 11.64 39.70 -34.73
C SER A 298 11.89 40.97 -33.91
N ILE A 299 12.88 41.77 -34.32
CA ILE A 299 13.24 43.05 -33.70
C ILE A 299 13.59 44.04 -34.82
N GLY A 300 12.79 45.09 -34.98
CA GLY A 300 13.01 46.03 -36.08
C GLY A 300 11.94 47.11 -36.21
N ASN A 301 11.82 47.62 -37.43
CA ASN A 301 10.67 48.44 -37.82
C ASN A 301 9.46 47.54 -38.07
N PHE A 302 8.28 48.04 -37.73
CA PHE A 302 7.03 47.30 -37.82
C PHE A 302 6.44 47.34 -39.22
N GLU A 303 6.78 48.35 -40.04
CA GLU A 303 6.32 48.50 -41.43
C GLU A 303 6.83 47.31 -42.28
N ASP A 304 8.14 47.10 -42.32
CA ASP A 304 8.76 45.98 -43.06
C ASP A 304 8.31 44.61 -42.54
N LEU A 305 8.04 44.50 -41.23
CA LEU A 305 7.53 43.28 -40.59
C LEU A 305 6.04 43.05 -40.85
N ALA A 306 5.26 44.11 -41.02
CA ALA A 306 3.83 44.07 -41.34
C ALA A 306 3.60 43.60 -42.77
N ASP A 307 4.42 44.09 -43.69
CA ASP A 307 4.42 43.67 -45.08
C ASP A 307 4.86 42.21 -45.18
N ALA A 308 5.95 41.81 -44.49
CA ALA A 308 6.40 40.42 -44.47
C ALA A 308 5.43 39.44 -43.74
N LEU A 309 4.74 39.89 -42.68
CA LEU A 309 3.60 39.19 -42.08
C LEU A 309 2.47 39.01 -43.11
N GLY A 310 2.18 40.06 -43.87
CA GLY A 310 1.17 40.06 -44.91
C GLY A 310 1.51 39.13 -46.07
N ASP A 311 2.77 39.10 -46.52
CA ASP A 311 3.27 38.23 -47.58
C ASP A 311 3.27 36.76 -47.16
N ALA A 312 3.66 36.44 -45.92
CA ALA A 312 3.55 35.09 -45.39
C ALA A 312 2.07 34.65 -45.24
N VAL A 313 1.17 35.56 -44.87
CA VAL A 313 -0.28 35.29 -44.91
C VAL A 313 -0.76 35.11 -46.35
N ASN A 314 -0.31 35.92 -47.32
CA ASN A 314 -0.60 35.72 -48.75
C ASN A 314 -0.09 34.35 -49.25
N GLN A 315 1.01 33.83 -48.70
CA GLN A 315 1.52 32.49 -49.01
C GLN A 315 0.65 31.36 -48.43
N ILE A 316 -0.01 31.56 -47.28
CA ILE A 316 -1.00 30.64 -46.70
C ILE A 316 -2.37 30.75 -47.40
N CYS A 317 -2.72 31.95 -47.87
CA CYS A 317 -4.10 32.36 -48.19
C CYS A 317 -4.31 32.72 -49.67
N GLY A 318 -3.33 32.47 -50.54
CA GLY A 318 -3.30 32.90 -51.93
C GLY A 318 -4.49 32.46 -52.79
N THR A 319 -4.66 33.14 -53.92
CA THR A 319 -5.77 32.90 -54.87
C THR A 319 -5.40 31.89 -55.96
N GLU A 320 -6.39 31.45 -56.73
CA GLU A 320 -6.22 30.52 -57.85
C GLU A 320 -6.47 31.24 -59.19
N ILE A 321 -5.42 31.36 -60.01
CA ILE A 321 -5.53 31.83 -61.40
C ILE A 321 -5.62 30.63 -62.35
N THR A 322 -6.30 30.82 -63.48
CA THR A 322 -6.40 29.84 -64.57
C THR A 322 -6.05 30.48 -65.90
N ILE A 323 -5.74 29.64 -66.90
CA ILE A 323 -5.39 30.08 -68.25
C ILE A 323 -6.00 29.13 -69.29
N ASP A 324 -6.67 29.69 -70.30
CA ASP A 324 -7.21 28.99 -71.47
C ASP A 324 -6.54 29.52 -72.75
N LYS A 325 -6.09 28.61 -73.62
CA LYS A 325 -5.32 28.95 -74.81
C LYS A 325 -5.79 28.20 -76.06
N THR A 326 -6.39 28.94 -76.99
CA THR A 326 -6.96 28.39 -78.23
C THR A 326 -6.30 28.97 -79.49
N VAL A 327 -6.36 28.25 -80.61
CA VAL A 327 -5.81 28.68 -81.91
C VAL A 327 -6.76 28.41 -83.07
N SER A 328 -6.92 29.37 -83.97
CA SER A 328 -7.84 29.30 -85.13
C SER A 328 -7.35 30.16 -86.31
N PRO A 329 -7.54 29.74 -87.57
CA PRO A 329 -8.10 28.46 -88.03
C PRO A 329 -7.16 27.29 -87.76
N ASN A 330 -7.75 26.10 -87.60
CA ASN A 330 -7.05 24.85 -87.30
C ASN A 330 -7.90 23.67 -87.83
N PRO A 331 -7.41 22.83 -88.76
CA PRO A 331 -6.10 22.88 -89.42
C PRO A 331 -5.96 24.09 -90.37
N VAL A 332 -4.72 24.37 -90.77
CA VAL A 332 -4.35 25.49 -91.65
C VAL A 332 -3.38 25.05 -92.75
N CYS A 333 -3.22 25.85 -93.82
CA CYS A 333 -2.13 25.68 -94.79
C CYS A 333 -0.81 26.28 -94.24
N PRO A 334 0.36 25.84 -94.74
CA PRO A 334 1.65 26.45 -94.41
C PRO A 334 1.67 27.97 -94.66
N GLU A 335 2.51 28.69 -93.91
CA GLU A 335 2.76 30.14 -94.01
C GLU A 335 1.54 31.06 -93.84
N SER A 336 0.35 30.50 -93.62
CA SER A 336 -0.92 31.22 -93.52
C SER A 336 -1.16 31.77 -92.11
N SER A 337 -1.87 32.89 -91.98
CA SER A 337 -2.12 33.53 -90.69
C SER A 337 -3.09 32.73 -89.81
N VAL A 338 -2.74 32.60 -88.53
CA VAL A 338 -3.56 32.04 -87.44
C VAL A 338 -3.60 33.01 -86.27
N THR A 339 -4.71 33.01 -85.52
CA THR A 339 -4.88 33.78 -84.29
C THR A 339 -4.86 32.83 -83.10
N PHE A 340 -3.97 33.10 -82.14
CA PHE A 340 -4.01 32.53 -80.80
C PHE A 340 -4.84 33.46 -79.91
N THR A 341 -5.73 32.89 -79.10
CA THR A 341 -6.48 33.59 -78.05
C THR A 341 -6.03 33.03 -76.72
N ILE A 342 -5.67 33.91 -75.78
CA ILE A 342 -5.24 33.55 -74.44
C ILE A 342 -6.12 34.30 -73.46
N THR A 343 -6.79 33.60 -72.56
CA THR A 343 -7.55 34.19 -71.46
C THR A 343 -6.90 33.79 -70.15
N VAL A 344 -6.67 34.76 -69.26
CA VAL A 344 -6.26 34.54 -67.88
C VAL A 344 -7.41 34.97 -66.97
N GLU A 345 -7.84 34.09 -66.08
CA GLU A 345 -8.99 34.31 -65.20
C GLU A 345 -8.59 34.00 -63.76
N ASN A 346 -8.73 34.99 -62.88
CA ASN A 346 -8.63 34.78 -61.45
C ASN A 346 -9.98 34.25 -60.94
N THR A 347 -9.98 33.09 -60.30
CA THR A 347 -11.20 32.44 -59.78
C THR A 347 -11.58 32.93 -58.38
N GLY A 348 -10.76 33.79 -57.76
CA GLY A 348 -10.90 34.22 -56.36
C GLY A 348 -10.58 33.13 -55.33
N GLY A 349 -10.27 31.90 -55.77
CA GLY A 349 -10.11 30.75 -54.89
C GLY A 349 -11.38 30.47 -54.08
N SER A 350 -11.23 30.15 -52.79
CA SER A 350 -12.37 29.94 -51.88
C SER A 350 -12.87 31.23 -51.21
N TYR A 351 -12.23 32.38 -51.44
CA TYR A 351 -12.34 33.58 -50.58
C TYR A 351 -12.49 34.91 -51.32
N ASP A 352 -12.69 34.89 -52.65
CA ASP A 352 -12.92 36.07 -53.50
C ASP A 352 -11.72 37.05 -53.48
N PHE A 353 -10.50 36.51 -53.69
CA PHE A 353 -9.23 37.23 -53.64
C PHE A 353 -8.70 37.67 -55.00
N ASP A 354 -8.27 38.94 -55.11
CA ASP A 354 -7.55 39.50 -56.26
C ASP A 354 -6.15 38.87 -56.44
N ALA A 355 -5.70 38.68 -57.68
CA ALA A 355 -4.41 38.10 -58.04
C ALA A 355 -3.38 39.21 -58.34
N ILE A 356 -2.44 39.42 -57.40
CA ILE A 356 -1.55 40.57 -57.32
C ILE A 356 -0.45 40.52 -58.39
N ASN A 357 -0.19 41.65 -59.06
CA ASN A 357 0.86 41.78 -60.09
C ASN A 357 0.84 40.68 -61.17
N THR A 358 -0.33 40.26 -61.64
CA THR A 358 -0.45 39.15 -62.61
C THR A 358 0.33 39.45 -63.91
N VAL A 359 1.16 38.50 -64.34
CA VAL A 359 1.93 38.54 -65.60
C VAL A 359 1.66 37.30 -66.44
N LEU A 360 1.32 37.52 -67.72
CA LEU A 360 1.18 36.50 -68.75
C LEU A 360 2.39 36.50 -69.69
N THR A 361 2.91 35.32 -70.01
CA THR A 361 3.96 35.10 -71.02
C THR A 361 3.61 33.98 -71.99
N ASP A 362 3.92 34.15 -73.27
CA ASP A 362 3.73 33.12 -74.32
C ASP A 362 4.94 33.11 -75.26
N ALA A 363 5.62 31.98 -75.40
CA ALA A 363 6.89 31.85 -76.12
C ALA A 363 6.74 30.93 -77.35
N PHE A 364 6.46 31.53 -78.50
CA PHE A 364 6.08 30.82 -79.71
C PHE A 364 7.21 29.94 -80.27
N PRO A 365 6.94 28.67 -80.66
CA PRO A 365 7.92 27.76 -81.23
C PRO A 365 8.59 28.26 -82.52
N ALA A 366 9.77 27.71 -82.79
CA ALA A 366 10.48 27.96 -84.04
C ALA A 366 9.65 27.56 -85.27
N GLY A 367 9.61 28.44 -86.27
CA GLY A 367 8.86 28.28 -87.51
C GLY A 367 7.65 29.21 -87.61
N PHE A 368 7.06 29.62 -86.49
CA PHE A 368 6.08 30.72 -86.48
C PHE A 368 6.78 32.06 -86.77
N SER A 369 6.05 33.00 -87.38
CA SER A 369 6.58 34.32 -87.74
C SER A 369 5.47 35.39 -87.80
N ASN A 370 5.83 36.64 -88.10
CA ASN A 370 4.86 37.73 -88.33
C ASN A 370 3.89 37.97 -87.14
N PHE A 371 4.43 37.95 -85.92
CA PHE A 371 3.67 38.12 -84.68
C PHE A 371 3.10 39.54 -84.53
N ALA A 372 1.81 39.66 -84.18
CA ALA A 372 1.17 40.92 -83.85
C ALA A 372 0.04 40.75 -82.82
N ILE A 373 -0.09 41.69 -81.88
CA ILE A 373 -1.26 41.75 -80.97
C ILE A 373 -2.45 42.25 -81.79
N VAL A 374 -3.60 41.59 -81.63
CA VAL A 374 -4.85 41.92 -82.35
C VAL A 374 -5.61 43.02 -81.61
N GLY A 375 -5.94 44.11 -82.31
CA GLY A 375 -6.78 45.20 -81.78
C GLY A 375 -6.01 46.50 -81.54
N ALA A 376 -6.45 47.25 -80.53
CA ALA A 376 -5.73 48.45 -80.07
C ALA A 376 -4.55 48.04 -79.14
N PRO A 377 -3.52 48.89 -78.97
CA PRO A 377 -2.43 48.61 -78.04
C PRO A 377 -2.95 48.41 -76.61
N VAL A 378 -2.78 47.21 -76.08
CA VAL A 378 -3.13 46.87 -74.70
C VAL A 378 -2.00 47.34 -73.78
N SER A 379 -2.32 48.15 -72.76
CA SER A 379 -1.31 48.64 -71.81
C SER A 379 -0.68 47.46 -71.06
N GLY A 380 0.66 47.48 -70.90
CA GLY A 380 1.41 46.39 -70.28
C GLY A 380 1.72 45.20 -71.20
N ALA A 381 1.11 45.12 -72.39
CA ALA A 381 1.36 44.06 -73.37
C ALA A 381 2.44 44.45 -74.41
N SER A 382 3.33 43.51 -74.72
CA SER A 382 4.41 43.68 -75.71
C SER A 382 4.82 42.34 -76.32
N ILE A 383 5.38 42.38 -77.54
CA ILE A 383 6.01 41.22 -78.17
C ILE A 383 7.48 41.55 -78.46
N SER A 384 8.39 40.66 -78.05
CA SER A 384 9.83 40.76 -78.28
C SER A 384 10.32 39.46 -78.93
N GLY A 385 10.82 39.55 -80.16
CA GLY A 385 11.19 38.37 -80.95
C GLY A 385 9.98 37.48 -81.25
N SER A 386 9.93 36.31 -80.60
CA SER A 386 8.79 35.36 -80.64
C SER A 386 8.14 35.16 -79.27
N THR A 387 8.33 36.08 -78.32
CA THR A 387 7.73 36.02 -76.98
C THR A 387 6.78 37.19 -76.76
N LEU A 388 5.53 36.90 -76.39
CA LEU A 388 4.58 37.83 -75.79
C LEU A 388 4.88 37.94 -74.28
N THR A 389 4.83 39.16 -73.76
CA THR A 389 4.75 39.44 -72.32
C THR A 389 3.67 40.48 -72.09
N TYR A 390 2.71 40.17 -71.22
CA TYR A 390 1.64 41.06 -70.81
C TYR A 390 1.60 41.14 -69.30
N ASN A 391 2.06 42.28 -68.77
CA ASN A 391 1.88 42.65 -67.37
C ASN A 391 0.43 43.13 -67.22
N ILE A 392 -0.42 42.29 -66.62
CA ILE A 392 -1.85 42.58 -66.41
C ILE A 392 -2.00 43.50 -65.18
N GLY A 393 -1.18 43.29 -64.15
CA GLY A 393 -1.35 43.93 -62.84
C GLY A 393 -2.33 43.16 -61.97
N ASP A 394 -2.94 43.83 -61.00
CA ASP A 394 -3.88 43.19 -60.07
C ASP A 394 -5.15 42.75 -60.83
N LEU A 395 -5.39 41.44 -60.86
CA LEU A 395 -6.48 40.81 -61.61
C LEU A 395 -7.61 40.44 -60.66
N VAL A 396 -8.74 41.13 -60.78
CA VAL A 396 -9.91 40.94 -59.90
C VAL A 396 -10.56 39.57 -60.13
N ALA A 397 -11.05 38.96 -59.06
CA ALA A 397 -11.77 37.68 -59.10
C ALA A 397 -13.02 37.72 -60.02
N ASP A 398 -13.30 36.61 -60.72
CA ASP A 398 -14.37 36.47 -61.73
C ASP A 398 -14.32 37.49 -62.89
N ILE A 399 -13.21 38.21 -63.10
CA ILE A 399 -13.00 39.15 -64.22
C ILE A 399 -11.87 38.65 -65.13
N PRO A 400 -12.17 37.81 -66.15
CA PRO A 400 -11.17 37.31 -67.09
C PRO A 400 -10.58 38.40 -67.99
N VAL A 401 -9.27 38.35 -68.20
CA VAL A 401 -8.51 39.20 -69.14
C VAL A 401 -8.07 38.37 -70.34
N THR A 402 -8.52 38.76 -71.54
CA THR A 402 -8.20 38.06 -72.80
C THR A 402 -7.30 38.91 -73.70
N ILE A 403 -6.26 38.28 -74.27
CA ILE A 403 -5.41 38.84 -75.32
C ILE A 403 -5.41 37.94 -76.56
N GLN A 404 -5.24 38.53 -77.74
CA GLN A 404 -5.15 37.81 -79.01
C GLN A 404 -3.87 38.18 -79.76
N VAL A 405 -3.20 37.17 -80.33
CA VAL A 405 -1.97 37.32 -81.12
C VAL A 405 -2.11 36.60 -82.45
N THR A 406 -1.97 37.31 -83.57
CA THR A 406 -1.81 36.68 -84.89
C THR A 406 -0.36 36.31 -85.16
N ALA A 407 -0.15 35.17 -85.82
CA ALA A 407 1.14 34.71 -86.33
C ALA A 407 0.94 33.94 -87.65
N ASN A 408 1.93 33.93 -88.53
CA ASN A 408 1.95 33.03 -89.67
C ASN A 408 2.39 31.63 -89.21
N ALA A 409 1.67 30.60 -89.65
CA ALA A 409 1.97 29.20 -89.36
C ALA A 409 3.28 28.73 -90.02
N PRO A 410 3.97 27.72 -89.45
CA PRO A 410 5.21 27.18 -90.02
C PRO A 410 5.12 26.74 -91.49
N PRO A 411 6.23 26.79 -92.25
CA PRO A 411 6.26 26.41 -93.67
C PRO A 411 6.23 24.89 -93.90
N SER A 412 6.51 24.09 -92.87
CA SER A 412 6.42 22.63 -92.89
C SER A 412 5.08 22.14 -92.32
N GLY A 413 4.40 21.24 -93.03
CA GLY A 413 3.23 20.54 -92.49
C GLY A 413 3.60 19.65 -91.29
N GLY A 414 2.70 19.53 -90.33
CA GLY A 414 2.94 18.86 -89.05
C GLY A 414 2.07 19.40 -87.91
N THR A 415 2.25 18.82 -86.72
CA THR A 415 1.62 19.28 -85.47
C THR A 415 2.60 20.17 -84.70
N TYR A 416 2.12 21.29 -84.19
CA TYR A 416 2.90 22.22 -83.35
C TYR A 416 2.10 22.57 -82.09
N THR A 417 2.76 22.55 -80.93
CA THR A 417 2.16 22.94 -79.65
C THR A 417 2.81 24.23 -79.16
N ASN A 418 2.00 25.18 -78.68
CA ASN A 418 2.46 26.46 -78.16
C ASN A 418 1.94 26.68 -76.73
N THR A 419 2.83 26.73 -75.73
CA THR A 419 2.50 26.86 -74.30
C THR A 419 2.51 28.32 -73.86
N ALA A 420 1.45 28.79 -73.19
CA ALA A 420 1.47 30.06 -72.45
C ALA A 420 1.50 29.79 -70.95
N SER A 421 1.95 30.76 -70.16
CA SER A 421 2.00 30.69 -68.71
C SER A 421 1.61 32.01 -68.05
N ALA A 422 0.86 31.94 -66.95
CA ALA A 422 0.48 33.09 -66.14
C ALA A 422 0.90 32.88 -64.67
N ASN A 423 1.34 33.96 -64.02
CA ASN A 423 1.79 33.98 -62.62
C ASN A 423 1.28 35.24 -61.93
N ALA A 424 1.03 35.19 -60.62
CA ALA A 424 0.78 36.35 -59.76
C ALA A 424 1.63 36.20 -58.47
N ASP A 425 1.82 37.27 -57.71
CA ASP A 425 2.64 37.20 -56.48
C ASP A 425 1.99 36.34 -55.39
N ASN A 426 0.66 36.28 -55.36
CA ASN A 426 -0.15 35.48 -54.44
C ASN A 426 -0.91 34.31 -55.13
N ALA A 427 -0.45 33.83 -56.30
CA ALA A 427 -1.03 32.66 -56.96
C ALA A 427 0.03 31.83 -57.72
N ASN A 428 -0.18 30.50 -57.76
CA ASN A 428 0.75 29.58 -58.42
C ASN A 428 0.84 29.81 -59.94
N LEU A 429 2.03 29.58 -60.51
CA LEU A 429 2.27 29.54 -61.96
C LEU A 429 1.38 28.48 -62.63
N VAL A 430 0.56 28.91 -63.59
CA VAL A 430 -0.30 28.03 -64.42
C VAL A 430 0.07 28.10 -65.89
N THR A 431 -0.21 27.04 -66.65
CA THR A 431 0.17 26.91 -68.08
C THR A 431 -0.89 26.20 -68.91
N ASP A 432 -1.09 26.61 -70.17
CA ASP A 432 -1.95 25.90 -71.13
C ASP A 432 -1.41 25.89 -72.58
N ASP A 433 -1.82 24.88 -73.36
CA ASP A 433 -1.23 24.40 -74.60
C ASP A 433 -2.17 24.50 -75.82
N ALA A 434 -1.89 25.43 -76.74
CA ALA A 434 -2.58 25.51 -78.02
C ALA A 434 -1.91 24.61 -79.07
N ILE A 435 -2.63 23.59 -79.58
CA ILE A 435 -2.12 22.64 -80.59
C ILE A 435 -2.63 23.00 -82.00
N LEU A 436 -1.72 23.41 -82.90
CA LEU A 436 -2.00 23.72 -84.31
C LEU A 436 -1.64 22.54 -85.24
N GLN A 437 -2.50 22.27 -86.22
CA GLN A 437 -2.25 21.33 -87.32
C GLN A 437 -1.99 22.08 -88.64
N VAL A 438 -0.76 22.01 -89.15
CA VAL A 438 -0.38 22.56 -90.46
C VAL A 438 -0.44 21.44 -91.50
N SER A 439 -1.16 21.69 -92.59
CA SER A 439 -1.48 20.68 -93.59
C SER A 439 -0.31 20.41 -94.55
N ASN A 440 -0.06 19.13 -94.84
CA ASN A 440 0.82 18.74 -95.94
C ASN A 440 0.16 19.06 -97.30
N ILE A 441 1.00 19.42 -98.27
CA ILE A 441 0.62 19.59 -99.69
C ILE A 441 1.29 18.47 -100.48
N THR A 442 0.49 17.66 -101.18
CA THR A 442 0.97 16.49 -101.93
C THR A 442 0.40 16.52 -103.34
N GLY A 443 1.11 15.96 -104.32
CA GLY A 443 0.63 15.81 -105.70
C GLY A 443 1.36 14.67 -106.41
N SER A 444 0.65 13.95 -107.29
CA SER A 444 1.07 12.65 -107.81
C SER A 444 1.33 12.61 -109.32
N LYS A 445 2.10 11.61 -109.76
CA LYS A 445 2.23 11.23 -111.16
C LYS A 445 2.07 9.72 -111.32
N THR A 446 1.17 9.32 -112.21
CA THR A 446 0.90 7.95 -112.64
C THR A 446 1.41 7.75 -114.07
N THR A 447 1.96 6.58 -114.37
CA THR A 447 2.36 6.17 -115.73
C THR A 447 2.20 4.65 -115.82
N GLU A 448 1.34 4.16 -116.71
CA GLU A 448 0.84 2.78 -116.68
C GLU A 448 0.72 2.10 -118.04
N THR A 449 0.65 0.77 -118.06
CA THR A 449 0.34 -0.04 -119.25
C THR A 449 -0.32 -1.36 -118.83
N VAL A 450 -1.51 -1.65 -119.36
CA VAL A 450 -2.42 -2.69 -118.85
C VAL A 450 -3.03 -3.57 -119.95
N CYS A 451 -4.06 -4.37 -119.61
CA CYS A 451 -4.93 -5.11 -120.52
C CYS A 451 -6.38 -4.57 -120.43
N ASP A 452 -7.11 -4.63 -121.54
CA ASP A 452 -8.50 -4.24 -121.82
C ASP A 452 -8.91 -2.79 -121.51
N GLU A 453 -8.76 -2.31 -120.27
CA GLU A 453 -9.14 -0.96 -119.84
C GLU A 453 -8.44 -0.51 -118.54
N TYR A 454 -8.37 0.81 -118.31
CA TYR A 454 -7.76 1.39 -117.11
C TYR A 454 -8.66 2.45 -116.45
N LEU A 455 -9.16 2.15 -115.26
CA LEU A 455 -9.84 3.11 -114.40
C LEU A 455 -8.82 3.93 -113.60
N TRP A 456 -8.61 5.21 -113.97
CA TRP A 456 -7.70 6.06 -113.20
C TRP A 456 -8.36 6.51 -111.90
N SER A 457 -7.86 6.00 -110.78
CA SER A 457 -8.44 6.18 -109.45
C SER A 457 -8.52 7.63 -108.97
N VAL A 458 -7.71 8.54 -109.53
CA VAL A 458 -7.67 9.97 -109.17
C VAL A 458 -8.95 10.70 -109.62
N ASN A 459 -9.46 10.40 -110.82
CA ASN A 459 -10.65 11.08 -111.38
C ASN A 459 -11.84 10.16 -111.65
N GLN A 460 -11.70 8.85 -111.41
CA GLN A 460 -12.72 7.82 -111.62
C GLN A 460 -13.20 7.73 -113.09
N VAL A 461 -12.37 8.15 -114.05
CA VAL A 461 -12.62 7.97 -115.48
C VAL A 461 -11.95 6.68 -115.96
N ASN A 462 -12.68 5.88 -116.72
CA ASN A 462 -12.18 4.65 -117.33
C ASN A 462 -11.68 4.92 -118.77
N TYR A 463 -10.48 4.45 -119.07
CA TYR A 463 -9.76 4.68 -120.31
C TYR A 463 -9.47 3.33 -121.00
N ASN A 464 -10.19 3.05 -122.09
CA ASN A 464 -10.02 1.85 -122.93
C ASN A 464 -9.07 2.09 -124.13
N ALA A 465 -8.19 3.10 -124.03
CA ALA A 465 -7.16 3.44 -124.99
C ALA A 465 -6.06 4.30 -124.33
N SER A 466 -4.85 4.32 -124.92
CA SER A 466 -3.71 5.12 -124.47
C SER A 466 -4.00 6.63 -124.39
N ALA A 467 -3.60 7.30 -123.30
CA ALA A 467 -3.90 8.72 -123.05
C ALA A 467 -2.94 9.39 -122.03
N PHE A 468 -2.95 10.73 -121.97
CA PHE A 468 -2.22 11.55 -120.98
C PHE A 468 -3.14 12.63 -120.38
N VAL A 469 -3.15 12.83 -119.05
CA VAL A 469 -4.18 13.64 -118.34
C VAL A 469 -3.60 14.38 -117.12
N ILE A 470 -4.20 15.51 -116.71
CA ILE A 470 -3.88 16.31 -115.51
C ILE A 470 -5.17 16.70 -114.77
N VAL A 471 -5.16 16.69 -113.43
CA VAL A 471 -6.28 17.08 -112.55
C VAL A 471 -5.77 17.90 -111.35
N GLU A 472 -6.59 18.81 -110.83
CA GLU A 472 -6.32 19.57 -109.59
C GLU A 472 -7.36 19.21 -108.50
N SER A 473 -6.97 19.27 -107.23
CA SER A 473 -7.86 19.05 -106.07
C SER A 473 -7.53 19.98 -104.90
N THR A 474 -8.40 20.07 -103.90
CA THR A 474 -8.20 20.91 -102.71
C THR A 474 -8.37 20.10 -101.44
N ASN A 475 -7.45 20.23 -100.48
CA ASN A 475 -7.49 19.50 -99.21
C ASN A 475 -8.45 20.16 -98.19
N ASN A 476 -8.65 19.50 -97.04
CA ASN A 476 -9.61 19.92 -96.02
C ASN A 476 -9.22 21.20 -95.24
N ALA A 477 -8.08 21.82 -95.54
CA ALA A 477 -7.66 23.14 -95.04
C ALA A 477 -7.64 24.21 -96.14
N GLY A 478 -8.07 23.89 -97.37
CA GLY A 478 -8.14 24.82 -98.50
C GLY A 478 -6.89 24.85 -99.40
N CYS A 479 -5.89 24.00 -99.16
CA CYS A 479 -4.64 24.00 -99.94
C CYS A 479 -4.81 23.20 -101.25
N ILE A 480 -4.36 23.76 -102.38
CA ILE A 480 -4.51 23.17 -103.72
C ILE A 480 -3.39 22.14 -104.02
N GLN A 481 -3.75 21.07 -104.72
CA GLN A 481 -2.94 19.90 -105.07
C GLN A 481 -3.09 19.58 -106.58
N ARG A 482 -2.15 18.81 -107.16
CA ARG A 482 -2.13 18.46 -108.60
C ARG A 482 -1.70 17.01 -108.84
N ASP A 483 -2.39 16.32 -109.76
CA ASP A 483 -2.16 14.92 -110.10
C ASP A 483 -2.14 14.70 -111.63
N THR A 484 -1.39 13.69 -112.12
CA THR A 484 -1.12 13.47 -113.56
C THR A 484 -1.07 12.00 -114.00
N LEU A 485 -1.40 11.68 -115.26
CA LEU A 485 -1.49 10.32 -115.85
C LEU A 485 -0.83 10.20 -117.25
N ASP A 486 -0.33 9.01 -117.59
CA ASP A 486 0.21 8.55 -118.89
C ASP A 486 -0.10 7.01 -119.05
N LEU A 487 -0.56 6.48 -120.20
CA LEU A 487 -1.26 5.14 -120.27
C LEU A 487 -1.15 4.31 -121.61
N THR A 488 -1.27 2.95 -121.60
CA THR A 488 -1.42 1.99 -122.78
C THR A 488 -2.11 0.60 -122.44
N VAL A 489 -2.59 -0.27 -123.40
CA VAL A 489 -3.63 -1.39 -123.21
C VAL A 489 -3.54 -2.70 -124.14
N ASN A 490 -3.92 -3.96 -123.70
CA ASN A 490 -3.82 -5.38 -124.35
C ASN A 490 -4.93 -6.52 -123.98
N TYR A 491 -4.83 -7.90 -124.15
CA TYR A 491 -5.96 -8.98 -124.07
C TYR A 491 -5.68 -10.56 -123.72
N SER A 492 -6.63 -11.47 -123.27
CA SER A 492 -6.42 -12.94 -122.77
C SER A 492 -7.54 -14.13 -122.80
N GLU A 493 -7.42 -15.33 -122.07
CA GLU A 493 -8.21 -16.67 -122.13
C GLU A 493 -8.44 -17.58 -120.79
N GLU A 494 -8.96 -18.88 -120.73
CA GLU A 494 -9.28 -19.73 -119.47
C GLU A 494 -9.30 -21.35 -119.43
N THR A 495 -9.19 -22.09 -118.25
CA THR A 495 -9.32 -23.61 -118.00
C THR A 495 -9.77 -24.21 -116.56
N SER A 496 -9.84 -25.55 -116.23
CA SER A 496 -10.25 -26.17 -114.88
C SER A 496 -9.98 -27.70 -114.47
N PHE A 497 -9.94 -28.11 -113.14
CA PHE A 497 -9.96 -29.49 -112.47
C PHE A 497 -10.22 -29.55 -110.88
N ALA A 498 -9.86 -30.60 -110.07
CA ALA A 498 -10.26 -30.82 -108.62
C ALA A 498 -9.35 -31.67 -107.61
N ALA A 499 -9.46 -31.51 -106.26
CA ALA A 499 -8.69 -32.21 -105.16
C ALA A 499 -9.29 -32.14 -103.68
N SER A 500 -8.63 -32.72 -102.64
CA SER A 500 -9.04 -32.66 -101.19
C SER A 500 -7.92 -32.93 -100.14
N ALA A 501 -7.95 -32.32 -98.92
CA ALA A 501 -6.96 -32.51 -97.82
C ALA A 501 -7.42 -32.05 -96.39
N CYS A 502 -6.53 -32.11 -95.39
CA CYS A 502 -6.70 -31.56 -94.02
C CYS A 502 -5.94 -30.25 -93.83
N ASP A 503 -6.55 -29.25 -93.16
CA ASP A 503 -6.11 -27.87 -92.89
C ASP A 503 -5.72 -27.02 -94.10
N SER A 504 -4.92 -27.55 -95.01
CA SER A 504 -4.60 -26.89 -96.27
C SER A 504 -4.11 -27.86 -97.34
N TYR A 505 -4.15 -27.40 -98.59
CA TYR A 505 -3.64 -28.13 -99.75
C TYR A 505 -2.87 -27.18 -100.66
N THR A 506 -1.67 -27.58 -101.09
CA THR A 506 -0.85 -26.78 -102.00
C THR A 506 -1.12 -27.16 -103.45
N TRP A 507 -1.55 -26.19 -104.25
CA TRP A 507 -1.70 -26.31 -105.70
C TRP A 507 -0.96 -25.17 -106.40
N ASP A 508 -0.16 -25.50 -107.41
CA ASP A 508 0.73 -24.57 -108.14
C ASP A 508 1.53 -23.63 -107.23
N GLY A 509 2.05 -24.16 -106.12
CA GLY A 509 2.83 -23.42 -105.12
C GLY A 509 2.01 -22.52 -104.19
N THR A 510 0.69 -22.44 -104.35
CA THR A 510 -0.22 -21.69 -103.47
C THR A 510 -0.93 -22.64 -102.51
N THR A 511 -0.85 -22.38 -101.21
CA THR A 511 -1.44 -23.23 -100.16
C THR A 511 -2.81 -22.68 -99.75
N TYR A 512 -3.87 -23.44 -100.02
CA TYR A 512 -5.26 -23.06 -99.78
C TYR A 512 -5.78 -23.72 -98.49
N GLY A 513 -6.18 -22.91 -97.50
CA GLY A 513 -6.61 -23.37 -96.18
C GLY A 513 -8.13 -23.49 -95.97
N THR A 514 -8.92 -23.60 -97.04
CA THR A 514 -10.38 -23.71 -96.97
C THR A 514 -10.94 -24.59 -98.09
N SER A 515 -12.15 -25.11 -97.90
CA SER A 515 -12.93 -25.70 -99.00
C SER A 515 -13.42 -24.59 -99.93
N GLY A 516 -13.23 -24.75 -101.24
CA GLY A 516 -13.58 -23.71 -102.22
C GLY A 516 -13.24 -24.07 -103.66
N VAL A 517 -13.60 -23.18 -104.57
CA VAL A 517 -13.18 -23.24 -105.98
C VAL A 517 -12.21 -22.08 -106.20
N TYR A 518 -10.99 -22.40 -106.65
CA TYR A 518 -9.87 -21.49 -106.70
C TYR A 518 -9.38 -21.33 -108.13
N THR A 519 -9.41 -20.10 -108.65
CA THR A 519 -8.80 -19.76 -109.94
C THR A 519 -7.38 -19.25 -109.76
N LYS A 520 -6.56 -19.38 -110.80
CA LYS A 520 -5.19 -18.87 -110.88
C LYS A 520 -4.89 -18.41 -112.31
N SER A 521 -4.32 -17.21 -112.44
CA SER A 521 -3.99 -16.59 -113.72
C SER A 521 -2.55 -16.85 -114.15
N TYR A 522 -2.32 -16.81 -115.46
CA TYR A 522 -1.03 -16.91 -116.15
C TYR A 522 -1.02 -15.89 -117.28
N THR A 523 -0.02 -15.02 -117.34
CA THR A 523 0.15 -14.17 -118.52
C THR A 523 0.49 -15.03 -119.75
N ASN A 524 -0.16 -14.71 -120.88
CA ASN A 524 0.30 -15.16 -122.19
C ASN A 524 1.59 -14.41 -122.59
N VAL A 525 2.22 -14.76 -123.73
CA VAL A 525 3.52 -14.20 -124.16
C VAL A 525 3.49 -12.69 -124.54
N VAL A 526 2.36 -12.02 -124.33
CA VAL A 526 2.15 -10.57 -124.52
C VAL A 526 1.67 -9.89 -123.22
N ASP A 527 1.90 -10.54 -122.07
CA ASP A 527 1.64 -10.07 -120.71
C ASP A 527 0.18 -9.72 -120.36
N CYS A 528 -0.77 -10.56 -120.82
CA CYS A 528 -2.17 -10.51 -120.38
C CYS A 528 -2.72 -11.85 -119.87
N ASP A 529 -3.58 -11.77 -118.86
CA ASP A 529 -3.91 -12.85 -117.91
C ASP A 529 -4.94 -13.86 -118.41
N SER A 530 -4.50 -15.08 -118.71
CA SER A 530 -5.38 -16.24 -118.92
C SER A 530 -5.57 -17.05 -117.63
N THR A 531 -6.74 -17.67 -117.38
CA THR A 531 -7.05 -18.32 -116.08
C THR A 531 -7.05 -19.86 -116.10
N SER A 532 -6.95 -20.52 -114.94
CA SER A 532 -7.31 -21.94 -114.73
C SER A 532 -7.84 -22.21 -113.32
N THR A 533 -8.62 -23.29 -113.12
CA THR A 533 -9.47 -23.49 -111.92
C THR A 533 -9.23 -24.82 -111.18
N LEU A 534 -9.24 -24.83 -109.85
CA LEU A 534 -9.25 -26.02 -108.98
C LEU A 534 -10.51 -26.04 -108.09
N ASN A 535 -11.17 -27.19 -107.96
CA ASN A 535 -12.22 -27.43 -106.96
C ASN A 535 -11.64 -28.22 -105.79
N LEU A 536 -11.58 -27.65 -104.58
CA LEU A 536 -10.86 -28.19 -103.43
C LEU A 536 -11.77 -28.38 -102.21
N THR A 537 -11.66 -29.50 -101.51
CA THR A 537 -12.26 -29.72 -100.18
C THR A 537 -11.17 -29.78 -99.11
N ILE A 538 -11.18 -28.83 -98.17
CA ILE A 538 -10.39 -28.87 -96.94
C ILE A 538 -11.29 -29.21 -95.76
N ASN A 539 -10.90 -30.25 -95.02
CA ASN A 539 -11.39 -30.53 -93.69
C ASN A 539 -10.50 -29.80 -92.68
N ASN A 540 -11.08 -28.98 -91.80
CA ASN A 540 -10.28 -28.22 -90.83
C ASN A 540 -9.94 -29.06 -89.60
N SER A 541 -8.74 -28.86 -89.06
CA SER A 541 -8.45 -29.20 -87.67
C SER A 541 -9.32 -28.37 -86.73
N SER A 542 -9.71 -28.99 -85.62
CA SER A 542 -10.66 -28.43 -84.66
C SER A 542 -9.99 -28.14 -83.35
N SER A 543 -10.16 -26.94 -82.80
CA SER A 543 -9.70 -26.59 -81.46
C SER A 543 -10.85 -26.17 -80.57
N SER A 544 -10.74 -26.50 -79.28
CA SER A 544 -11.56 -25.96 -78.22
C SER A 544 -10.67 -25.21 -77.22
N TYR A 545 -11.22 -24.16 -76.62
CA TYR A 545 -10.61 -23.45 -75.50
C TYR A 545 -11.63 -23.39 -74.37
N THR A 546 -11.25 -23.87 -73.19
CA THR A 546 -12.04 -23.76 -71.96
C THR A 546 -11.18 -23.13 -70.88
N GLU A 547 -11.80 -22.34 -70.00
CA GLU A 547 -11.14 -21.73 -68.85
C GLU A 547 -11.84 -22.20 -67.58
N ILE A 548 -11.08 -22.79 -66.65
CA ILE A 548 -11.60 -23.39 -65.40
C ILE A 548 -10.72 -22.95 -64.23
N THR A 549 -11.37 -22.54 -63.15
CA THR A 549 -10.74 -22.41 -61.83
C THR A 549 -11.17 -23.59 -60.96
N ALA A 550 -10.22 -24.26 -60.31
CA ALA A 550 -10.44 -25.43 -59.47
C ALA A 550 -9.51 -25.43 -58.25
N CYS A 551 -9.82 -26.30 -57.28
CA CYS A 551 -9.14 -26.36 -56.00
C CYS A 551 -8.30 -27.63 -55.88
N ASP A 552 -7.00 -27.47 -55.54
CA ASP A 552 -5.94 -28.50 -55.45
C ASP A 552 -5.63 -29.28 -56.73
N SER A 553 -6.66 -29.74 -57.44
CA SER A 553 -6.51 -30.44 -58.70
C SER A 553 -7.75 -30.33 -59.59
N TYR A 554 -7.56 -30.56 -60.87
CA TYR A 554 -8.64 -30.73 -61.84
C TYR A 554 -8.35 -31.91 -62.75
N GLU A 555 -9.30 -32.83 -62.89
CA GLU A 555 -9.21 -33.91 -63.87
C GLU A 555 -9.79 -33.43 -65.21
N TRP A 556 -8.95 -33.47 -66.24
CA TRP A 556 -9.34 -33.12 -67.60
C TRP A 556 -8.87 -34.20 -68.57
N MET A 557 -9.81 -34.74 -69.36
CA MET A 557 -9.57 -35.83 -70.32
C MET A 557 -8.87 -37.07 -69.73
N GLY A 558 -9.13 -37.40 -68.45
CA GLY A 558 -8.53 -38.54 -67.76
C GLY A 558 -7.12 -38.28 -67.19
N VAL A 559 -6.66 -37.03 -67.18
CA VAL A 559 -5.40 -36.60 -66.55
C VAL A 559 -5.70 -35.61 -65.43
N THR A 560 -5.24 -35.90 -64.22
CA THR A 560 -5.35 -35.01 -63.06
C THR A 560 -4.19 -34.01 -63.04
N TYR A 561 -4.49 -32.72 -63.02
CA TYR A 561 -3.51 -31.63 -62.96
C TYR A 561 -3.58 -30.93 -61.61
N THR A 562 -2.45 -30.89 -60.88
CA THR A 562 -2.28 -30.21 -59.58
C THR A 562 -1.62 -28.84 -59.67
N GLU A 563 -1.28 -28.40 -60.89
CA GLU A 563 -0.67 -27.09 -61.16
C GLU A 563 -1.43 -26.41 -62.30
N GLY A 564 -1.58 -25.09 -62.23
CA GLY A 564 -2.28 -24.29 -63.24
C GLY A 564 -1.52 -24.08 -64.55
N GLY A 565 -1.97 -23.10 -65.33
CA GLY A 565 -1.46 -22.77 -66.66
C GLY A 565 -2.09 -23.60 -67.77
N LEU A 566 -1.74 -23.25 -69.01
CA LEU A 566 -2.33 -23.80 -70.23
C LEU A 566 -1.95 -25.27 -70.43
N LYS A 567 -2.95 -26.15 -70.42
CA LYS A 567 -2.83 -27.56 -70.81
C LYS A 567 -3.34 -27.72 -72.24
N ILE A 568 -2.63 -28.49 -73.06
CA ILE A 568 -2.98 -28.74 -74.47
C ILE A 568 -2.90 -30.25 -74.72
N VAL A 569 -3.94 -30.82 -75.31
CA VAL A 569 -3.97 -32.22 -75.76
C VAL A 569 -4.23 -32.22 -77.27
N THR A 570 -3.41 -32.95 -78.00
CA THR A 570 -3.57 -33.15 -79.45
C THR A 570 -4.02 -34.57 -79.78
N GLY A 571 -5.07 -34.66 -80.59
CA GLY A 571 -5.65 -35.91 -81.10
C GLY A 571 -6.01 -35.78 -82.57
N THR A 572 -6.96 -36.59 -83.03
CA THR A 572 -7.56 -36.45 -84.38
C THR A 572 -9.09 -36.47 -84.29
N ASN A 573 -9.73 -35.58 -85.05
CA ASN A 573 -11.19 -35.49 -85.10
C ASN A 573 -11.79 -36.54 -86.05
N ALA A 574 -13.13 -36.61 -86.12
CA ALA A 574 -13.84 -37.60 -86.94
C ALA A 574 -13.58 -37.52 -88.46
N ALA A 575 -12.95 -36.46 -88.95
CA ALA A 575 -12.51 -36.32 -90.34
C ALA A 575 -11.04 -36.73 -90.58
N GLY A 576 -10.33 -37.16 -89.53
CA GLY A 576 -8.91 -37.56 -89.57
C GLY A 576 -7.91 -36.40 -89.47
N CYS A 577 -8.37 -35.16 -89.35
CA CYS A 577 -7.52 -33.99 -89.16
C CYS A 577 -7.20 -33.79 -87.67
N VAL A 578 -6.23 -32.94 -87.35
CA VAL A 578 -5.77 -32.76 -85.95
C VAL A 578 -6.90 -32.15 -85.11
N GLN A 579 -6.99 -32.57 -83.86
CA GLN A 579 -7.79 -31.89 -82.85
C GLN A 579 -6.84 -31.35 -81.79
N THR A 580 -6.97 -30.07 -81.44
CA THR A 580 -6.13 -29.40 -80.44
C THR A 580 -7.02 -28.79 -79.38
N ASP A 581 -7.34 -29.58 -78.37
CA ASP A 581 -8.11 -29.09 -77.24
C ASP A 581 -7.19 -28.41 -76.23
N SER A 582 -7.66 -27.29 -75.66
CA SER A 582 -6.88 -26.46 -74.76
C SER A 582 -7.70 -26.05 -73.54
N LEU A 583 -7.07 -26.16 -72.37
CA LEU A 583 -7.61 -25.78 -71.08
C LEU A 583 -6.67 -24.78 -70.43
N GLN A 584 -7.13 -23.54 -70.24
CA GLN A 584 -6.50 -22.61 -69.32
C GLN A 584 -6.99 -22.94 -67.90
N LEU A 585 -6.11 -23.55 -67.12
CA LEU A 585 -6.43 -24.04 -65.78
C LEU A 585 -5.86 -23.12 -64.71
N THR A 586 -6.69 -22.60 -63.82
CA THR A 586 -6.25 -21.94 -62.59
C THR A 586 -6.48 -22.91 -61.43
N ILE A 587 -5.40 -23.55 -60.97
CA ILE A 587 -5.42 -24.27 -59.68
C ILE A 587 -5.15 -23.25 -58.58
N ASN A 588 -6.13 -23.08 -57.70
CA ASN A 588 -5.96 -22.45 -56.41
C ASN A 588 -5.72 -23.57 -55.39
N ASN A 589 -4.71 -23.43 -54.53
CA ASN A 589 -4.45 -24.45 -53.52
C ASN A 589 -5.40 -24.28 -52.32
N SER A 590 -5.86 -25.40 -51.77
CA SER A 590 -6.37 -25.44 -50.41
C SER A 590 -5.25 -25.06 -49.44
N SER A 591 -5.62 -24.34 -48.39
CA SER A 591 -4.67 -23.75 -47.44
C SER A 591 -4.87 -24.35 -46.06
N SER A 592 -3.83 -24.97 -45.50
CA SER A 592 -3.85 -25.43 -44.11
C SER A 592 -2.98 -24.56 -43.22
N SER A 593 -3.48 -24.21 -42.05
CA SER A 593 -2.69 -23.65 -40.96
C SER A 593 -2.60 -24.65 -39.82
N TYR A 594 -1.46 -24.65 -39.11
CA TYR A 594 -1.25 -25.39 -37.88
C TYR A 594 -0.71 -24.44 -36.82
N ALA A 595 -1.33 -24.44 -35.65
CA ALA A 595 -0.92 -23.68 -34.49
C ALA A 595 -0.92 -24.58 -33.25
N GLU A 596 -0.07 -24.25 -32.28
CA GLU A 596 -0.04 -24.88 -30.97
C GLU A 596 -0.33 -23.81 -29.92
N ALA A 597 -1.26 -24.08 -29.01
CA ALA A 597 -1.58 -23.19 -27.90
C ALA A 597 -1.64 -23.96 -26.58
N THR A 598 -1.11 -23.35 -25.52
CA THR A 598 -1.34 -23.80 -24.14
C THR A 598 -2.04 -22.67 -23.39
N ALA A 599 -3.15 -22.99 -22.72
CA ALA A 599 -3.99 -22.00 -22.04
C ALA A 599 -4.59 -22.57 -20.74
N CYS A 600 -5.10 -21.68 -19.90
CA CYS A 600 -5.66 -22.02 -18.59
C CYS A 600 -7.19 -21.95 -18.62
N ASP A 601 -7.84 -23.03 -18.21
CA ASP A 601 -9.31 -23.26 -18.14
C ASP A 601 -10.08 -23.18 -19.47
N SER A 602 -9.76 -22.22 -20.33
CA SER A 602 -10.33 -22.11 -21.67
C SER A 602 -9.43 -21.35 -22.65
N TYR A 603 -9.70 -21.55 -23.94
CA TYR A 603 -9.08 -20.80 -25.03
C TYR A 603 -10.13 -20.48 -26.09
N GLU A 604 -10.24 -19.21 -26.47
CA GLU A 604 -11.09 -18.81 -27.60
C GLU A 604 -10.29 -18.87 -28.90
N TRP A 605 -10.79 -19.62 -29.87
CA TRP A 605 -10.21 -19.71 -31.21
C TRP A 605 -11.31 -19.59 -32.26
N MET A 606 -11.15 -18.65 -33.19
CA MET A 606 -12.11 -18.34 -34.26
C MET A 606 -13.56 -18.16 -33.78
N GLY A 607 -13.77 -17.49 -32.64
CA GLY A 607 -15.10 -17.24 -32.06
C GLY A 607 -15.72 -18.43 -31.33
N THR A 608 -14.98 -19.51 -31.13
CA THR A 608 -15.40 -20.69 -30.33
C THR A 608 -14.53 -20.81 -29.09
N VAL A 609 -15.15 -20.86 -27.90
CA VAL A 609 -14.45 -21.09 -26.63
C VAL A 609 -14.34 -22.59 -26.36
N TYR A 610 -13.11 -23.07 -26.18
CA TYR A 610 -12.81 -24.47 -25.87
C TYR A 610 -12.33 -24.60 -24.42
N THR A 611 -13.01 -25.43 -23.62
CA THR A 611 -12.68 -25.75 -22.22
C THR A 611 -12.00 -27.13 -22.06
N GLU A 612 -11.70 -27.80 -23.16
CA GLU A 612 -11.01 -29.09 -23.20
C GLU A 612 -9.94 -29.07 -24.30
N GLY A 613 -8.80 -29.71 -24.06
CA GLY A 613 -7.68 -29.76 -24.98
C GLY A 613 -7.83 -30.75 -26.16
N GLY A 614 -6.71 -31.01 -26.83
CA GLY A 614 -6.60 -31.83 -28.04
C GLY A 614 -6.98 -31.09 -29.33
N LEU A 615 -6.45 -31.57 -30.44
CA LEU A 615 -6.58 -31.04 -31.80
C LEU A 615 -8.00 -30.58 -32.18
N LYS A 616 -8.15 -29.28 -32.41
CA LYS A 616 -9.33 -28.66 -33.02
C LYS A 616 -9.07 -28.46 -34.51
N ILE A 617 -10.07 -28.70 -35.35
CA ILE A 617 -9.99 -28.50 -36.80
C ILE A 617 -11.23 -27.73 -37.24
N ILE A 618 -11.03 -26.63 -37.98
CA ILE A 618 -12.09 -25.86 -38.63
C ILE A 618 -11.86 -25.93 -40.14
N THR A 619 -12.87 -26.39 -40.86
CA THR A 619 -12.87 -26.42 -42.33
C THR A 619 -13.75 -25.30 -42.88
N GLY A 620 -13.13 -24.31 -43.52
CA GLY A 620 -13.78 -23.20 -44.20
C GLY A 620 -13.42 -23.13 -45.68
N THR A 621 -13.56 -21.95 -46.28
CA THR A 621 -13.05 -21.64 -47.63
C THR A 621 -12.20 -20.39 -47.59
N ASN A 622 -11.00 -20.46 -48.15
CA ASN A 622 -10.10 -19.31 -48.27
C ASN A 622 -10.62 -18.28 -49.29
N ALA A 623 -9.96 -17.13 -49.38
CA ALA A 623 -10.33 -16.03 -50.28
C ALA A 623 -10.33 -16.41 -51.79
N ALA A 624 -9.75 -17.55 -52.15
CA ALA A 624 -9.72 -18.09 -53.51
C ALA A 624 -10.84 -19.14 -53.77
N GLY A 625 -11.73 -19.36 -52.81
CA GLY A 625 -12.87 -20.29 -52.87
C GLY A 625 -12.55 -21.75 -52.52
N CYS A 626 -11.31 -22.05 -52.12
CA CYS A 626 -10.84 -23.41 -51.89
C CYS A 626 -10.80 -23.78 -50.42
N VAL A 627 -10.79 -25.08 -50.12
CA VAL A 627 -10.92 -25.57 -48.74
C VAL A 627 -9.79 -25.01 -47.89
N GLN A 628 -10.16 -24.37 -46.79
CA GLN A 628 -9.22 -23.96 -45.77
C GLN A 628 -9.37 -24.92 -44.59
N THR A 629 -8.27 -25.55 -44.17
CA THR A 629 -8.26 -26.48 -43.03
C THR A 629 -7.34 -25.91 -41.98
N ASP A 630 -7.88 -25.07 -41.12
CA ASP A 630 -7.15 -24.54 -39.97
C ASP A 630 -7.17 -25.56 -38.85
N SER A 631 -6.02 -25.74 -38.20
CA SER A 631 -5.84 -26.72 -37.13
C SER A 631 -5.08 -26.13 -35.96
N LEU A 632 -5.55 -26.43 -34.76
CA LEU A 632 -5.01 -25.96 -33.49
C LEU A 632 -4.83 -27.17 -32.58
N ASP A 633 -3.60 -27.58 -32.27
CA ASP A 633 -3.41 -28.47 -31.13
C ASP A 633 -3.39 -27.64 -29.84
N LEU A 634 -4.34 -27.95 -28.96
CA LEU A 634 -4.70 -27.11 -27.82
C LEU A 634 -4.47 -27.87 -26.53
N THR A 635 -3.54 -27.41 -25.70
CA THR A 635 -3.40 -27.90 -24.32
C THR A 635 -4.16 -26.96 -23.38
N ILE A 636 -5.35 -27.38 -22.94
CA ILE A 636 -6.02 -26.75 -21.79
C ILE A 636 -5.48 -27.40 -20.52
N ASN A 637 -4.81 -26.58 -19.71
CA ASN A 637 -4.46 -26.90 -18.34
C ASN A 637 -5.52 -26.30 -17.42
N ASN A 638 -6.05 -27.08 -16.48
CA ASN A 638 -7.05 -26.55 -15.56
C ASN A 638 -6.38 -25.78 -14.41
N SER A 639 -6.98 -24.65 -14.03
CA SER A 639 -6.74 -24.04 -12.72
C SER A 639 -7.23 -25.00 -11.63
N SER A 640 -6.58 -24.94 -10.47
CA SER A 640 -6.75 -25.92 -9.40
C SER A 640 -7.01 -25.23 -8.08
N SER A 641 -8.07 -25.63 -7.37
CA SER A 641 -8.34 -25.13 -6.02
C SER A 641 -8.25 -26.24 -4.99
N SER A 642 -7.85 -25.86 -3.77
CA SER A 642 -7.94 -26.70 -2.59
C SER A 642 -8.63 -25.95 -1.45
N TYR A 643 -9.31 -26.70 -0.59
CA TYR A 643 -9.95 -26.19 0.62
C TYR A 643 -9.58 -27.10 1.79
N ALA A 644 -9.20 -26.49 2.91
CA ALA A 644 -8.92 -27.17 4.16
C ALA A 644 -9.55 -26.40 5.33
N GLU A 645 -9.90 -27.12 6.39
CA GLU A 645 -10.30 -26.56 7.68
C GLU A 645 -9.21 -26.89 8.71
N ALA A 646 -8.84 -25.93 9.56
CA ALA A 646 -7.94 -26.16 10.68
C ALA A 646 -8.38 -25.41 11.94
N THR A 647 -8.19 -26.05 13.09
CA THR A 647 -8.34 -25.41 14.41
C THR A 647 -7.04 -25.58 15.18
N ALA A 648 -6.51 -24.49 15.71
CA ALA A 648 -5.22 -24.47 16.41
C ALA A 648 -5.24 -23.50 17.61
N CYS A 649 -4.23 -23.63 18.47
CA CYS A 649 -4.06 -22.80 19.66
C CYS A 649 -2.94 -21.79 19.47
N ASP A 650 -3.25 -20.51 19.70
CA ASP A 650 -2.38 -19.32 19.62
C ASP A 650 -1.79 -19.00 18.23
N SER A 651 -1.39 -20.01 17.45
CA SER A 651 -0.92 -19.84 16.08
C SER A 651 -1.06 -21.12 15.25
N TYR A 652 -1.05 -20.96 13.91
CA TYR A 652 -0.97 -22.06 12.95
C TYR A 652 -0.05 -21.68 11.80
N GLU A 653 0.89 -22.56 11.43
CA GLU A 653 1.71 -22.38 10.23
C GLU A 653 1.05 -23.08 9.03
N TRP A 654 0.83 -22.33 7.95
CA TRP A 654 0.33 -22.86 6.69
C TRP A 654 1.15 -22.29 5.53
N MET A 655 1.68 -23.19 4.69
CA MET A 655 2.53 -22.85 3.53
C MET A 655 3.73 -21.92 3.86
N GLY A 656 4.28 -22.03 5.07
CA GLY A 656 5.41 -21.20 5.53
C GLY A 656 5.02 -19.83 6.10
N ILE A 657 3.71 -19.54 6.24
CA ILE A 657 3.19 -18.33 6.89
C ILE A 657 2.56 -18.71 8.23
N VAL A 658 2.98 -18.05 9.31
CA VAL A 658 2.41 -18.23 10.65
C VAL A 658 1.26 -17.24 10.86
N TYR A 659 0.08 -17.77 11.17
CA TYR A 659 -1.13 -16.99 11.44
C TYR A 659 -1.49 -17.06 12.93
N THR A 660 -1.60 -15.90 13.58
CA THR A 660 -2.02 -15.74 14.99
C THR A 660 -3.49 -15.30 15.14
N GLU A 661 -4.21 -15.15 14.03
CA GLU A 661 -5.62 -14.78 13.99
C GLU A 661 -6.37 -15.68 13.00
N GLY A 662 -7.62 -16.03 13.32
CA GLY A 662 -8.45 -16.92 12.51
C GLY A 662 -9.11 -16.27 11.28
N GLY A 663 -10.13 -16.94 10.74
CA GLY A 663 -10.83 -16.59 9.51
C GLY A 663 -10.13 -17.09 8.24
N LEU A 664 -10.90 -17.19 7.17
CA LEU A 664 -10.49 -17.70 5.85
C LEU A 664 -9.21 -17.03 5.32
N LYS A 665 -8.17 -17.83 5.11
CA LYS A 665 -6.93 -17.45 4.41
C LYS A 665 -7.01 -17.99 2.98
N ILE A 666 -6.56 -17.19 2.02
CA ILE A 666 -6.49 -17.59 0.60
C ILE A 666 -5.10 -17.25 0.09
N ILE A 667 -4.45 -18.21 -0.56
CA ILE A 667 -3.19 -18.02 -1.27
C ILE A 667 -3.44 -18.34 -2.74
N THR A 668 -3.17 -17.37 -3.60
CA THR A 668 -3.20 -17.54 -5.06
C THR A 668 -1.78 -17.66 -5.58
N GLY A 669 -1.47 -18.76 -6.27
CA GLY A 669 -0.20 -19.02 -6.94
C GLY A 669 -0.42 -19.61 -8.33
N THR A 670 0.58 -20.32 -8.85
CA THR A 670 0.46 -21.12 -10.06
C THR A 670 0.77 -22.58 -9.78
N ASN A 671 -0.02 -23.48 -10.35
CA ASN A 671 0.23 -24.91 -10.29
C ASN A 671 1.38 -25.31 -11.23
N ALA A 672 1.81 -26.58 -11.17
CA ALA A 672 2.92 -27.10 -11.98
C ALA A 672 2.70 -27.02 -13.51
N ALA A 673 1.49 -26.68 -13.97
CA ALA A 673 1.13 -26.48 -15.37
C ALA A 673 1.00 -24.98 -15.76
N GLY A 674 1.38 -24.06 -14.84
CA GLY A 674 1.38 -22.62 -15.05
C GLY A 674 0.05 -21.91 -14.79
N CYS A 675 -1.01 -22.64 -14.46
CA CYS A 675 -2.37 -22.10 -14.29
C CYS A 675 -2.69 -21.75 -12.85
N VAL A 676 -3.74 -20.94 -12.64
CA VAL A 676 -4.04 -20.37 -11.32
C VAL A 676 -4.29 -21.48 -10.31
N GLN A 677 -3.54 -21.45 -9.21
CA GLN A 677 -3.80 -22.26 -8.05
C GLN A 677 -4.40 -21.38 -6.96
N THR A 678 -5.57 -21.74 -6.47
CA THR A 678 -6.25 -21.02 -5.37
C THR A 678 -6.43 -21.97 -4.20
N ASP A 679 -5.47 -21.95 -3.29
CA ASP A 679 -5.54 -22.71 -2.06
C ASP A 679 -6.23 -21.88 -0.98
N SER A 680 -7.10 -22.52 -0.20
CA SER A 680 -7.90 -21.85 0.83
C SER A 680 -7.92 -22.65 2.12
N LEU A 681 -7.77 -21.94 3.23
CA LEU A 681 -7.77 -22.49 4.58
C LEU A 681 -8.76 -21.72 5.44
N ASP A 682 -9.83 -22.36 5.88
CA ASP A 682 -10.65 -21.80 6.95
C ASP A 682 -10.00 -22.13 8.30
N LEU A 683 -9.54 -21.10 9.00
CA LEU A 683 -8.67 -21.23 10.17
C LEU A 683 -9.36 -20.70 11.42
N THR A 684 -9.57 -21.57 12.42
CA THR A 684 -9.96 -21.16 13.76
C THR A 684 -8.73 -21.12 14.66
N ILE A 685 -8.27 -19.92 15.03
CA ILE A 685 -7.31 -19.74 16.13
C ILE A 685 -8.10 -19.51 17.41
N ASN A 686 -7.91 -20.42 18.36
CA ASN A 686 -8.37 -20.28 19.73
C ASN A 686 -7.18 -19.82 20.59
N ASN A 687 -7.39 -18.89 21.52
CA ASN A 687 -6.31 -18.41 22.38
C ASN A 687 -6.17 -19.28 23.63
N SER A 688 -4.93 -19.56 24.02
CA SER A 688 -4.59 -19.98 25.38
C SER A 688 -4.89 -18.85 26.36
N SER A 689 -5.18 -19.21 27.61
CA SER A 689 -5.74 -18.28 28.61
C SER A 689 -5.06 -18.44 29.96
N SER A 690 -4.60 -17.35 30.57
CA SER A 690 -4.00 -17.38 31.90
C SER A 690 -4.77 -16.52 32.90
N SER A 691 -4.75 -16.94 34.17
CA SER A 691 -5.22 -16.14 35.28
C SER A 691 -4.17 -16.08 36.38
N TYR A 692 -4.17 -14.97 37.12
CA TYR A 692 -3.31 -14.73 38.27
C TYR A 692 -4.15 -14.20 39.42
N ALA A 693 -3.95 -14.76 40.62
CA ALA A 693 -4.59 -14.34 41.85
C ALA A 693 -3.58 -14.32 43.00
N GLU A 694 -3.87 -13.53 44.02
CA GLU A 694 -3.10 -13.46 45.26
C GLU A 694 -4.03 -13.74 46.44
N ALA A 695 -3.60 -14.59 47.37
CA ALA A 695 -4.35 -14.89 48.59
C ALA A 695 -3.44 -14.93 49.83
N THR A 696 -3.96 -14.47 50.96
CA THR A 696 -3.34 -14.66 52.28
C THR A 696 -4.35 -15.31 53.20
N ALA A 697 -3.96 -16.37 53.90
CA ALA A 697 -4.83 -17.14 54.78
C ALA A 697 -4.08 -17.66 56.02
N CYS A 698 -4.85 -18.05 57.05
CA CYS A 698 -4.32 -18.65 58.26
C CYS A 698 -4.42 -20.17 58.20
N ASP A 699 -3.30 -20.85 58.46
CA ASP A 699 -3.11 -22.31 58.56
C ASP A 699 -3.41 -23.13 57.27
N SER A 700 -4.42 -22.76 56.46
CA SER A 700 -4.70 -23.38 55.16
C SER A 700 -5.55 -22.50 54.24
N TYR A 701 -5.52 -22.80 52.93
CA TYR A 701 -6.37 -22.18 51.92
C TYR A 701 -6.84 -23.23 50.90
N GLU A 702 -8.12 -23.25 50.56
CA GLU A 702 -8.65 -24.10 49.49
C GLU A 702 -8.74 -23.32 48.17
N TRP A 703 -8.11 -23.84 47.12
CA TRP A 703 -8.17 -23.29 45.77
C TRP A 703 -8.42 -24.41 44.76
N MET A 704 -9.43 -24.21 43.90
CA MET A 704 -9.87 -25.18 42.89
C MET A 704 -10.06 -26.62 43.41
N GLY A 705 -10.58 -26.78 44.64
CA GLY A 705 -10.81 -28.08 45.27
C GLY A 705 -9.57 -28.75 45.87
N THR A 706 -8.43 -28.06 45.92
CA THR A 706 -7.20 -28.52 46.60
C THR A 706 -6.92 -27.64 47.82
N VAL A 707 -6.70 -28.25 48.98
CA VAL A 707 -6.33 -27.54 50.21
C VAL A 707 -4.80 -27.46 50.31
N TYR A 708 -4.28 -26.24 50.47
CA TYR A 708 -2.86 -25.94 50.62
C TYR A 708 -2.57 -25.45 52.05
N THR A 709 -1.64 -26.11 52.73
CA THR A 709 -1.14 -25.76 54.08
C THR A 709 0.24 -25.09 54.07
N GLU A 710 0.80 -24.86 52.89
CA GLU A 710 2.09 -24.18 52.69
C GLU A 710 1.96 -23.15 51.57
N GLY A 711 2.63 -22.00 51.73
CA GLY A 711 2.57 -20.88 50.79
C GLY A 711 3.43 -21.05 49.52
N GLY A 712 3.62 -19.94 48.80
CA GLY A 712 4.30 -19.85 47.52
C GLY A 712 3.43 -20.24 46.32
N LEU A 713 3.81 -19.72 45.15
CA LEU A 713 3.13 -19.85 43.86
C LEU A 713 2.67 -21.27 43.53
N LYS A 714 1.36 -21.45 43.38
CA LYS A 714 0.71 -22.64 42.83
C LYS A 714 0.35 -22.37 41.37
N ILE A 715 0.61 -23.34 40.50
CA ILE A 715 0.24 -23.27 39.08
C ILE A 715 -0.52 -24.54 38.72
N ILE A 716 -1.68 -24.39 38.10
CA ILE A 716 -2.46 -25.48 37.50
C ILE A 716 -2.51 -25.24 36.00
N THR A 717 -2.09 -26.23 35.22
CA THR A 717 -2.25 -26.24 33.77
C THR A 717 -3.37 -27.21 33.37
N GLY A 718 -4.20 -26.78 32.43
CA GLY A 718 -5.32 -27.54 31.90
C GLY A 718 -5.67 -27.10 30.49
N THR A 719 -6.90 -27.37 30.06
CA THR A 719 -7.44 -26.87 28.78
C THR A 719 -8.70 -26.07 29.02
N ASN A 720 -8.78 -24.87 28.44
CA ASN A 720 -9.99 -24.05 28.45
C ASN A 720 -11.10 -24.69 27.60
N ALA A 721 -12.29 -24.10 27.62
CA ALA A 721 -13.47 -24.60 26.88
C ALA A 721 -13.29 -24.66 25.35
N ALA A 722 -12.24 -24.04 24.81
CA ALA A 722 -11.88 -24.05 23.39
C ALA A 722 -10.75 -25.06 23.06
N GLY A 723 -10.32 -25.87 24.04
CA GLY A 723 -9.30 -26.92 23.91
C GLY A 723 -7.86 -26.44 24.07
N CYS A 724 -7.62 -25.14 24.28
CA CYS A 724 -6.29 -24.54 24.34
C CYS A 724 -5.77 -24.39 25.78
N VAL A 725 -4.46 -24.19 25.92
CA VAL A 725 -3.79 -24.27 27.23
C VAL A 725 -4.35 -23.20 28.17
N GLN A 726 -4.86 -23.66 29.31
CA GLN A 726 -5.20 -22.80 30.42
C GLN A 726 -4.09 -22.89 31.47
N THR A 727 -3.58 -21.75 31.92
CA THR A 727 -2.56 -21.68 32.98
C THR A 727 -3.06 -20.75 34.08
N ASP A 728 -3.66 -21.34 35.10
CA ASP A 728 -4.14 -20.61 36.27
C ASP A 728 -3.04 -20.60 37.34
N SER A 729 -2.84 -19.45 37.96
CA SER A 729 -1.78 -19.24 38.94
C SER A 729 -2.28 -18.49 40.16
N LEU A 730 -1.83 -18.93 41.34
CA LEU A 730 -2.15 -18.36 42.64
C LEU A 730 -0.85 -18.17 43.41
N ASP A 731 -0.45 -16.93 43.72
CA ASP A 731 0.53 -16.73 44.77
C ASP A 731 -0.17 -16.72 46.14
N LEU A 732 0.32 -17.55 47.04
CA LEU A 732 -0.37 -17.91 48.28
C LEU A 732 0.53 -17.67 49.49
N THR A 733 0.11 -16.81 50.39
CA THR A 733 0.76 -16.66 51.71
C THR A 733 -0.06 -17.40 52.76
N ILE A 734 0.47 -18.52 53.26
CA ILE A 734 -0.06 -19.18 54.47
C ILE A 734 0.73 -18.66 55.68
N ASN A 735 0.01 -18.02 56.61
CA ASN A 735 0.51 -17.63 57.91
C ASN A 735 0.03 -18.65 58.95
N ASN A 736 0.90 -19.08 59.86
CA ASN A 736 0.51 -20.06 60.88
C ASN A 736 -0.04 -19.36 62.14
N SER A 737 -1.06 -19.97 62.74
CA SER A 737 -1.45 -19.71 64.12
C SER A 737 -0.34 -20.15 65.09
N SER A 738 -0.27 -19.52 66.26
CA SER A 738 0.87 -19.64 67.18
C SER A 738 0.44 -19.77 68.64
N SER A 739 1.13 -20.60 69.43
CA SER A 739 0.79 -20.79 70.85
C SER A 739 2.01 -20.80 71.75
N SER A 740 1.88 -20.25 72.96
CA SER A 740 2.90 -20.32 74.00
C SER A 740 2.36 -20.90 75.31
N TYR A 741 3.27 -21.50 76.09
CA TYR A 741 3.00 -22.07 77.41
C TYR A 741 4.12 -21.68 78.36
N ALA A 742 3.76 -21.33 79.59
CA ALA A 742 4.67 -20.96 80.67
C ALA A 742 4.17 -21.51 82.01
N GLU A 743 5.10 -21.63 82.98
CA GLU A 743 4.81 -22.04 84.35
C GLU A 743 5.41 -21.00 85.32
N ALA A 744 4.68 -20.64 86.37
CA ALA A 744 5.16 -19.70 87.39
C ALA A 744 4.73 -20.10 88.81
N THR A 745 5.51 -19.69 89.82
CA THR A 745 5.18 -19.83 91.25
C THR A 745 5.59 -18.56 92.00
N ALA A 746 4.73 -18.07 92.88
CA ALA A 746 4.97 -16.86 93.68
C ALA A 746 4.31 -16.93 95.07
N CYS A 747 4.75 -16.08 96.00
CA CYS A 747 4.06 -15.84 97.27
C CYS A 747 3.02 -14.71 97.09
N ASP A 748 1.82 -14.93 97.59
CA ASP A 748 0.65 -14.03 97.71
C ASP A 748 0.08 -13.44 96.40
N SER A 749 0.87 -13.14 95.35
CA SER A 749 0.39 -12.69 94.03
C SER A 749 1.43 -12.82 92.91
N TYR A 750 0.99 -12.81 91.64
CA TYR A 750 1.85 -12.79 90.44
C TYR A 750 1.22 -11.93 89.32
N GLU A 751 2.02 -11.16 88.58
CA GLU A 751 1.56 -10.38 87.42
C GLU A 751 1.99 -11.05 86.10
N TRP A 752 1.03 -11.25 85.19
CA TRP A 752 1.29 -11.78 83.84
C TRP A 752 0.51 -10.98 82.80
N MET A 753 1.20 -10.54 81.74
CA MET A 753 0.65 -9.72 80.64
C MET A 753 -0.17 -8.50 81.09
N GLY A 754 0.19 -7.88 82.23
CA GLY A 754 -0.51 -6.70 82.78
C GLY A 754 -1.75 -7.03 83.63
N ILE A 755 -1.99 -8.30 83.94
CA ILE A 755 -3.06 -8.76 84.85
C ILE A 755 -2.41 -9.35 86.10
N VAL A 756 -2.83 -8.88 87.28
CA VAL A 756 -2.39 -9.41 88.58
C VAL A 756 -3.33 -10.52 89.02
N TYR A 757 -2.76 -11.67 89.37
CA TYR A 757 -3.45 -12.86 89.84
C TYR A 757 -3.07 -13.17 91.30
N THR A 758 -4.07 -13.28 92.16
CA THR A 758 -3.93 -13.69 93.58
C THR A 758 -4.36 -15.15 93.83
N GLU A 759 -4.76 -15.86 92.78
CA GLU A 759 -5.18 -17.26 92.82
C GLU A 759 -4.56 -18.04 91.65
N GLY A 760 -4.12 -19.26 91.91
CA GLY A 760 -3.43 -20.12 90.94
C GLY A 760 -4.33 -20.79 89.88
N GLY A 761 -3.77 -21.79 89.19
CA GLY A 761 -4.38 -22.53 88.09
C GLY A 761 -4.26 -21.84 86.73
N LEU A 762 -4.35 -22.64 85.68
CA LEU A 762 -4.17 -22.27 84.27
C LEU A 762 -4.96 -21.02 83.84
N LYS A 763 -4.24 -20.03 83.32
CA LYS A 763 -4.75 -18.82 82.65
C LYS A 763 -4.51 -18.97 81.15
N ILE A 764 -5.47 -18.56 80.31
CA ILE A 764 -5.36 -18.58 78.85
C ILE A 764 -5.81 -17.23 78.30
N ILE A 765 -5.03 -16.67 77.37
CA ILE A 765 -5.36 -15.45 76.62
C ILE A 765 -5.29 -15.77 75.13
N THR A 766 -6.36 -15.47 74.40
CA THR A 766 -6.44 -15.60 72.94
C THR A 766 -6.44 -14.23 72.29
N GLY A 767 -5.55 -14.01 71.33
CA GLY A 767 -5.44 -12.80 70.52
C GLY A 767 -5.09 -13.11 69.07
N THR A 768 -4.48 -12.16 68.38
CA THR A 768 -3.90 -12.34 67.05
C THR A 768 -2.40 -12.04 67.06
N ASN A 769 -1.62 -12.86 66.38
CA ASN A 769 -0.19 -12.62 66.17
C ASN A 769 0.05 -11.50 65.15
N ALA A 770 1.31 -11.10 64.98
CA ALA A 770 1.70 -10.02 64.07
C ALA A 770 1.36 -10.29 62.58
N ALA A 771 0.99 -11.52 62.21
CA ALA A 771 0.56 -11.92 60.88
C ALA A 771 -0.98 -12.01 60.73
N GLY A 772 -1.73 -11.63 61.77
CA GLY A 772 -3.20 -11.61 61.78
C GLY A 772 -3.88 -12.94 62.15
N CYS A 773 -3.11 -14.00 62.37
CA CYS A 773 -3.63 -15.33 62.70
C CYS A 773 -3.76 -15.55 64.21
N VAL A 774 -4.48 -16.60 64.63
CA VAL A 774 -4.84 -16.79 66.03
C VAL A 774 -3.59 -17.04 66.87
N GLN A 775 -3.48 -16.31 67.97
CA GLN A 775 -2.48 -16.54 69.01
C GLN A 775 -3.15 -17.01 70.29
N THR A 776 -2.64 -18.09 70.88
CA THR A 776 -3.14 -18.64 72.17
C THR A 776 -1.98 -18.78 73.14
N ASP A 777 -1.91 -17.86 74.10
CA ASP A 777 -0.90 -17.87 75.15
C ASP A 777 -1.48 -18.43 76.45
N SER A 778 -0.69 -19.21 77.17
CA SER A 778 -1.13 -19.92 78.37
C SER A 778 -0.08 -19.90 79.48
N LEU A 779 -0.52 -19.76 80.72
CA LEU A 779 0.29 -19.76 81.93
C LEU A 779 -0.36 -20.68 82.96
N ASP A 780 0.35 -21.72 83.43
CA ASP A 780 -0.03 -22.38 84.67
C ASP A 780 0.68 -21.70 85.87
N LEU A 781 -0.08 -21.43 86.92
CA LEU A 781 0.32 -20.52 88.00
C LEU A 781 0.06 -21.14 89.37
N THR A 782 1.07 -21.17 90.23
CA THR A 782 0.91 -21.53 91.65
C THR A 782 1.13 -20.31 92.54
N ILE A 783 0.18 -20.05 93.46
CA ILE A 783 0.30 -18.99 94.48
C ILE A 783 0.33 -19.66 95.86
N ASN A 784 1.34 -19.33 96.66
CA ASN A 784 1.52 -19.80 98.04
C ASN A 784 1.30 -18.63 99.02
N ASN A 785 0.83 -18.89 100.24
CA ASN A 785 0.49 -17.84 101.21
C ASN A 785 1.45 -17.81 102.43
N SER A 786 1.54 -16.66 103.08
CA SER A 786 2.22 -16.44 104.37
C SER A 786 1.35 -16.76 105.61
N SER A 787 1.96 -16.95 106.80
CA SER A 787 1.27 -17.46 108.01
C SER A 787 1.87 -17.00 109.36
N SER A 788 1.10 -17.06 110.47
CA SER A 788 1.58 -16.66 111.82
C SER A 788 0.84 -17.33 112.99
N SER A 789 1.43 -17.33 114.20
CA SER A 789 0.88 -17.98 115.41
C SER A 789 1.19 -17.30 116.77
N TYR A 790 0.47 -17.71 117.83
CA TYR A 790 0.56 -17.20 119.22
C TYR A 790 0.27 -18.30 120.27
N ALA A 791 0.95 -18.29 121.43
CA ALA A 791 0.79 -19.25 122.53
C ALA A 791 1.08 -18.64 123.93
N GLU A 792 0.74 -19.36 125.01
CA GLU A 792 0.97 -18.96 126.42
C GLU A 792 1.42 -20.17 127.29
N ALA A 793 2.25 -19.96 128.34
CA ALA A 793 2.80 -21.02 129.21
C ALA A 793 3.12 -20.58 130.66
N THR A 794 3.28 -21.54 131.60
CA THR A 794 3.66 -21.31 133.01
C THR A 794 4.36 -22.53 133.63
N ALA A 795 5.34 -22.35 134.51
CA ALA A 795 6.09 -23.43 135.21
C ALA A 795 6.60 -23.05 136.64
N CYS A 796 7.13 -24.01 137.41
CA CYS A 796 8.06 -23.71 138.53
C CYS A 796 9.49 -23.58 137.97
N ASP A 797 10.29 -22.67 138.51
CA ASP A 797 11.72 -22.41 138.27
C ASP A 797 12.20 -22.06 136.84
N SER A 798 11.79 -22.77 135.78
CA SER A 798 12.19 -22.49 134.39
C SER A 798 11.26 -23.11 133.32
N TYR A 799 11.37 -22.64 132.07
CA TYR A 799 10.63 -23.17 130.92
C TYR A 799 11.42 -23.03 129.61
N GLU A 800 11.32 -23.99 128.70
CA GLU A 800 12.02 -24.00 127.40
C GLU A 800 11.05 -23.76 126.23
N TRP A 801 11.44 -22.92 125.27
CA TRP A 801 10.67 -22.69 124.03
C TRP A 801 11.59 -22.45 122.84
N MET A 802 11.30 -23.11 121.71
CA MET A 802 12.08 -23.07 120.47
C MET A 802 13.60 -23.32 120.64
N GLY A 803 14.00 -24.07 121.67
CA GLY A 803 15.39 -24.42 121.97
C GLY A 803 16.12 -23.44 122.90
N GLU A 804 15.45 -22.39 123.38
CA GLU A 804 15.98 -21.44 124.37
C GLU A 804 15.31 -21.65 125.74
N THR A 805 16.09 -21.59 126.83
CA THR A 805 15.58 -21.77 128.21
C THR A 805 15.40 -20.41 128.89
N TYR A 806 14.22 -20.18 129.45
CA TYR A 806 13.85 -18.96 130.15
C TYR A 806 13.59 -19.23 131.64
N THR A 807 14.32 -18.51 132.50
CA THR A 807 14.12 -18.48 133.97
C THR A 807 13.31 -17.26 134.42
N GLU A 808 12.91 -16.38 133.49
CA GLU A 808 12.10 -15.19 133.72
C GLU A 808 10.98 -15.09 132.66
N GLY A 809 9.80 -14.62 133.09
CA GLY A 809 8.61 -14.50 132.25
C GLY A 809 8.67 -13.42 131.16
N GLY A 810 7.54 -13.23 130.48
CA GLY A 810 7.34 -12.19 129.45
C GLY A 810 7.09 -12.73 128.04
N LEU A 811 6.90 -11.81 127.09
CA LEU A 811 6.61 -12.10 125.68
C LEU A 811 7.90 -12.38 124.88
N LYS A 812 7.88 -13.42 124.05
CA LYS A 812 8.94 -13.82 123.10
C LYS A 812 8.35 -13.87 121.67
N ILE A 813 9.14 -13.57 120.65
CA ILE A 813 8.72 -13.56 119.23
C ILE A 813 9.85 -14.16 118.37
N ALA A 814 9.49 -14.96 117.36
CA ALA A 814 10.40 -15.56 116.38
C ALA A 814 9.85 -15.42 114.95
N THR A 815 10.72 -15.49 113.95
CA THR A 815 10.35 -15.50 112.52
C THR A 815 11.11 -16.60 111.78
N SER A 816 10.48 -17.17 110.76
CA SER A 816 11.04 -18.26 109.93
C SER A 816 10.49 -18.20 108.50
N GLU A 817 10.93 -19.12 107.64
CA GLU A 817 10.34 -19.34 106.31
C GLU A 817 9.58 -20.68 106.31
N ASN A 818 8.49 -20.77 105.54
CA ASN A 818 7.78 -22.02 105.33
C ASN A 818 8.47 -22.87 104.24
N ALA A 819 8.01 -24.12 104.07
CA ALA A 819 8.59 -25.06 103.09
C ALA A 819 8.45 -24.63 101.61
N PHE A 820 7.80 -23.50 101.34
CA PHE A 820 7.63 -22.90 100.00
C PHE A 820 8.32 -21.54 99.86
N GLY A 821 9.11 -21.10 100.86
CA GLY A 821 9.87 -19.85 100.84
C GLY A 821 9.08 -18.58 101.19
N CYS A 822 7.84 -18.70 101.67
CA CYS A 822 7.07 -17.56 102.16
C CYS A 822 7.24 -17.39 103.69
N VAL A 823 7.19 -16.15 104.19
CA VAL A 823 7.55 -15.80 105.58
C VAL A 823 6.52 -16.27 106.61
N GLN A 824 7.00 -16.66 107.79
CA GLN A 824 6.22 -17.00 108.99
C GLN A 824 6.62 -16.18 110.22
N THR A 825 5.72 -16.02 111.20
CA THR A 825 5.96 -15.28 112.45
C THR A 825 5.22 -15.90 113.64
N ASP A 826 5.93 -16.23 114.72
CA ASP A 826 5.42 -16.95 115.90
C ASP A 826 5.70 -16.21 117.22
N SER A 827 4.89 -16.45 118.25
CA SER A 827 4.99 -15.72 119.53
C SER A 827 4.51 -16.50 120.77
N LEU A 828 5.10 -16.23 121.95
CA LEU A 828 4.81 -16.89 123.24
C LEU A 828 4.80 -15.90 124.42
N LEU A 829 3.86 -16.03 125.35
CA LEU A 829 3.85 -15.35 126.67
C LEU A 829 4.09 -16.34 127.85
N LEU A 830 4.97 -16.00 128.81
CA LEU A 830 5.48 -16.94 129.84
C LEU A 830 5.46 -16.40 131.31
N THR A 831 5.29 -17.29 132.31
CA THR A 831 5.29 -17.02 133.79
C THR A 831 5.99 -18.14 134.62
N ILE A 832 6.60 -17.86 135.80
CA ILE A 832 7.47 -18.78 136.62
C ILE A 832 7.25 -18.67 138.17
N ASN A 833 7.39 -19.75 138.99
CA ASN A 833 7.14 -19.88 140.47
C ASN A 833 8.23 -20.68 141.30
N TYR A 834 8.18 -20.75 142.68
CA TYR A 834 9.26 -21.26 143.63
C TYR A 834 8.81 -22.01 144.98
N SER A 835 9.72 -22.48 145.90
CA SER A 835 9.51 -23.47 147.06
C SER A 835 10.20 -23.24 148.49
N GLU A 836 9.92 -24.03 149.60
CA GLU A 836 10.23 -23.72 151.08
C GLU A 836 10.58 -24.89 152.14
N SER A 837 10.98 -24.66 153.46
CA SER A 837 11.23 -25.71 154.57
C SER A 837 11.50 -25.30 156.11
N SER A 838 11.36 -26.16 157.19
CA SER A 838 11.65 -25.91 158.69
C SER A 838 11.97 -27.08 159.76
N TYR A 839 12.17 -26.85 161.11
CA TYR A 839 12.65 -27.81 162.22
C TYR A 839 12.43 -27.44 163.77
N GLU A 840 12.28 -28.39 164.75
CA GLU A 840 12.13 -28.22 166.28
C GLU A 840 12.59 -29.43 167.24
N ALA A 841 12.52 -29.34 168.62
CA ALA A 841 12.86 -30.44 169.62
C ALA A 841 12.26 -30.35 171.10
N VAL A 842 11.86 -31.47 171.78
CA VAL A 842 11.16 -31.55 173.13
C VAL A 842 11.49 -32.83 174.02
N ALA A 843 11.06 -32.94 175.30
CA ALA A 843 11.14 -34.15 176.18
C ALA A 843 10.07 -34.20 177.33
N GLU A 844 9.59 -35.40 177.75
CA GLU A 844 8.49 -35.63 178.74
C GLU A 844 8.58 -36.95 179.59
N CYS A 845 7.54 -37.26 180.38
CA CYS A 845 7.30 -38.58 181.02
C CYS A 845 6.11 -39.35 180.38
N ASP A 846 6.25 -40.68 180.26
CA ASP A 846 5.37 -41.67 179.61
C ASP A 846 4.94 -41.39 178.14
N SER A 847 4.57 -40.18 177.73
CA SER A 847 4.21 -39.83 176.33
C SER A 847 4.25 -38.33 175.99
N TYR A 848 4.27 -37.98 174.70
CA TYR A 848 4.15 -36.61 174.18
C TYR A 848 3.47 -36.54 172.80
N ASP A 849 2.72 -35.48 172.49
CA ASP A 849 2.00 -35.28 171.21
C ASP A 849 2.70 -34.27 170.28
N TRP A 850 2.88 -34.62 169.00
CA TRP A 850 3.30 -33.69 167.94
C TRP A 850 2.55 -33.89 166.62
N MET A 851 2.18 -32.79 165.97
CA MET A 851 1.38 -32.73 164.72
C MET A 851 0.13 -33.65 164.72
N GLY A 852 -0.44 -33.92 165.91
CA GLY A 852 -1.64 -34.75 166.08
C GLY A 852 -1.39 -36.26 166.26
N MET A 853 -0.14 -36.69 166.49
CA MET A 853 0.18 -38.06 166.89
C MET A 853 0.95 -38.11 168.21
N THR A 854 0.60 -39.09 169.03
CA THR A 854 1.21 -39.34 170.35
C THR A 854 2.38 -40.31 170.24
N TYR A 855 3.50 -39.98 170.87
CA TYR A 855 4.74 -40.76 170.87
C TYR A 855 5.12 -41.14 172.29
N THR A 856 5.29 -42.44 172.53
CA THR A 856 5.75 -43.03 173.81
C THR A 856 7.25 -43.37 173.80
N GLU A 857 7.96 -43.06 172.71
CA GLU A 857 9.37 -43.37 172.52
C GLU A 857 10.17 -42.16 172.00
N SER A 858 11.46 -42.13 172.35
CA SER A 858 12.41 -41.08 172.02
C SER A 858 12.89 -41.20 170.56
N GLY A 859 12.78 -40.15 169.74
CA GLY A 859 13.10 -40.24 168.31
C GLY A 859 13.08 -38.91 167.53
N LEU A 860 13.36 -38.99 166.23
CA LEU A 860 13.29 -37.90 165.24
C LEU A 860 12.14 -38.16 164.26
N TYR A 861 11.37 -37.12 163.92
CA TYR A 861 10.18 -37.19 163.08
C TYR A 861 10.19 -36.09 162.00
N ILE A 862 9.67 -36.37 160.80
CA ILE A 862 9.76 -35.49 159.61
C ILE A 862 8.42 -35.52 158.85
N ASN A 863 8.03 -34.39 158.25
CA ASN A 863 6.81 -34.20 157.45
C ASN A 863 7.11 -33.46 156.12
N THR A 864 6.31 -33.67 155.08
CA THR A 864 6.54 -33.14 153.71
C THR A 864 5.22 -32.78 153.02
N GLY A 865 5.21 -31.71 152.21
CA GLY A 865 4.03 -31.23 151.47
C GLY A 865 4.37 -30.26 150.33
N GLU A 866 3.43 -29.38 149.99
CA GLU A 866 3.50 -28.45 148.85
C GLU A 866 3.10 -27.02 149.26
N THR A 867 3.54 -26.02 148.49
CA THR A 867 3.12 -24.61 148.62
C THR A 867 1.81 -24.37 147.87
N ALA A 868 1.15 -23.23 148.14
CA ALA A 868 -0.10 -22.84 147.47
C ALA A 868 0.03 -22.60 145.94
N ALA A 869 1.24 -22.68 145.37
CA ALA A 869 1.52 -22.59 143.93
C ALA A 869 1.93 -23.94 143.30
N GLY A 870 1.97 -25.04 144.05
CA GLY A 870 2.28 -26.39 143.55
C GLY A 870 3.76 -26.75 143.45
N CYS A 871 4.67 -25.96 144.04
CA CYS A 871 6.09 -26.33 144.23
C CYS A 871 6.31 -26.80 145.70
N ALA A 872 7.40 -27.51 146.05
CA ALA A 872 7.47 -28.36 147.27
C ALA A 872 7.76 -27.68 148.64
N LYS A 873 7.54 -28.40 149.77
CA LYS A 873 7.81 -27.99 151.17
C LYS A 873 8.15 -29.15 152.16
N VAL A 874 8.95 -28.91 153.24
CA VAL A 874 9.41 -29.93 154.25
C VAL A 874 9.53 -29.37 155.71
N ASP A 875 9.18 -30.13 156.77
CA ASP A 875 9.22 -29.74 158.22
C ASP A 875 9.65 -30.91 159.18
N SER A 876 10.11 -30.69 160.45
CA SER A 876 10.69 -31.77 161.34
C SER A 876 10.79 -31.53 162.88
N LEU A 877 10.93 -32.60 163.74
CA LEU A 877 11.02 -32.60 165.24
C LEU A 877 11.95 -33.69 165.87
N GLN A 878 12.52 -33.47 167.07
CA GLN A 878 13.19 -34.46 167.99
C GLN A 878 12.50 -34.64 169.40
N LEU A 879 12.50 -35.83 170.06
CA LEU A 879 11.78 -36.15 171.34
C LEU A 879 12.51 -37.09 172.37
N THR A 880 12.12 -37.12 173.67
CA THR A 880 12.59 -38.07 174.74
C THR A 880 11.55 -38.40 175.87
N ILE A 881 11.52 -39.62 176.48
CA ILE A 881 10.48 -40.16 177.44
C ILE A 881 11.03 -41.01 178.66
N ASN A 882 10.29 -41.17 179.81
CA ASN A 882 10.63 -41.91 181.08
C ASN A 882 9.40 -42.61 181.80
N GLY A 883 9.53 -43.54 182.80
CA GLY A 883 8.38 -44.30 183.46
C GLY A 883 8.55 -44.99 184.89
N SER A 884 7.61 -45.89 185.33
CA SER A 884 7.26 -46.32 186.75
C SER A 884 7.35 -47.85 187.17
N LEU A 885 7.04 -48.27 188.45
CA LEU A 885 7.29 -49.65 189.06
C LEU A 885 6.31 -50.19 190.19
N SER A 886 6.23 -51.52 190.48
CA SER A 886 5.43 -52.17 191.61
C SER A 886 5.72 -53.69 191.88
N SER A 887 5.23 -54.34 192.99
CA SER A 887 5.43 -55.80 193.32
C SER A 887 4.33 -56.56 194.17
N TYR A 888 4.47 -57.90 194.36
CA TYR A 888 3.52 -58.84 195.05
C TYR A 888 4.21 -60.13 195.60
N THR A 889 3.66 -60.82 196.62
CA THR A 889 4.20 -62.09 197.22
C THR A 889 3.13 -63.01 197.88
N GLU A 890 3.38 -64.33 197.95
CA GLU A 890 2.53 -65.37 198.60
C GLU A 890 3.34 -66.32 199.51
N VAL A 891 2.82 -66.72 200.69
CA VAL A 891 3.51 -67.56 201.69
C VAL A 891 2.59 -68.57 202.41
N THR A 892 3.13 -69.73 202.83
CA THR A 892 2.47 -70.71 203.71
C THR A 892 3.47 -71.27 204.73
N GLU A 893 3.10 -71.32 206.02
CA GLU A 893 4.00 -71.68 207.13
C GLU A 893 3.34 -72.57 208.20
N CYS A 894 4.08 -72.86 209.29
CA CYS A 894 3.58 -73.51 210.50
C CYS A 894 3.70 -72.60 211.73
N ASN A 895 2.60 -72.46 212.48
CA ASN A 895 2.42 -71.60 213.67
C ASN A 895 2.34 -70.07 213.41
N SER A 896 3.37 -69.40 212.89
CA SER A 896 3.34 -67.95 212.60
C SER A 896 4.32 -67.52 211.49
N PHE A 897 4.20 -66.29 210.99
CA PHE A 897 5.07 -65.70 209.96
C PHE A 897 5.22 -64.18 210.15
N GLU A 898 6.42 -63.62 209.90
CA GLU A 898 6.71 -62.19 210.05
C GLU A 898 6.83 -61.50 208.67
N TRP A 899 6.20 -60.34 208.49
CA TRP A 899 6.34 -59.51 207.28
C TRP A 899 6.41 -58.02 207.62
N ASN A 900 7.37 -57.32 207.01
CA ASN A 900 7.61 -55.88 207.18
C ASN A 900 7.70 -55.40 208.65
N GLY A 901 8.01 -56.29 209.60
CA GLY A 901 8.16 -56.00 211.02
C GLY A 901 6.92 -56.25 211.89
N GLU A 902 5.84 -56.84 211.36
CA GLU A 902 4.73 -57.38 212.15
C GLU A 902 4.67 -58.92 212.06
N GLU A 903 4.31 -59.58 213.16
CA GLU A 903 4.11 -61.03 213.22
C GLU A 903 2.63 -61.39 213.05
N TYR A 904 2.33 -62.24 212.06
CA TYR A 904 1.00 -62.70 211.73
C TYR A 904 0.84 -64.20 212.03
N ASN A 905 -0.20 -64.53 212.79
CA ASN A 905 -0.55 -65.87 213.25
C ASN A 905 -1.98 -66.29 212.83
N VAL A 906 -2.56 -65.57 211.87
CA VAL A 906 -3.83 -65.86 211.19
C VAL A 906 -3.66 -65.58 209.69
N SER A 907 -4.33 -66.36 208.85
CA SER A 907 -4.25 -66.26 207.37
C SER A 907 -4.97 -65.01 206.81
N GLY A 908 -4.37 -64.32 205.84
CA GLY A 908 -4.87 -63.02 205.34
C GLY A 908 -4.07 -62.41 204.17
N LEU A 909 -4.43 -61.17 203.79
CA LEU A 909 -3.83 -60.36 202.70
C LEU A 909 -3.49 -58.94 203.22
N TYR A 910 -2.33 -58.39 202.83
CA TYR A 910 -1.74 -57.13 203.35
C TYR A 910 -1.06 -56.29 202.22
N ILE A 911 -1.03 -54.95 202.32
CA ILE A 911 -0.66 -54.01 201.21
C ILE A 911 0.11 -52.75 201.74
N ASN A 912 1.04 -52.17 200.96
CA ASN A 912 1.78 -50.91 201.27
C ASN A 912 2.19 -50.10 200.00
N ASN A 913 2.40 -48.76 200.09
CA ASN A 913 2.59 -47.83 198.94
C ASN A 913 3.73 -46.79 199.11
N GLY A 914 4.30 -46.23 198.01
CA GLY A 914 5.36 -45.20 198.02
C GLY A 914 5.62 -44.46 196.67
N GLU A 915 6.72 -43.68 196.57
CA GLU A 915 7.08 -42.83 195.40
C GLU A 915 8.61 -42.77 195.11
N THR A 916 9.01 -42.29 193.92
CA THR A 916 10.40 -42.20 193.40
C THR A 916 10.93 -40.76 193.24
N PRO A 917 12.25 -40.54 193.11
CA PRO A 917 12.85 -39.20 192.98
C PRO A 917 12.43 -38.37 191.74
N ASN A 918 11.89 -39.01 190.70
CA ASN A 918 11.44 -38.34 189.46
C ASN A 918 9.91 -38.13 189.44
N GLY A 919 9.21 -38.28 190.57
CA GLY A 919 7.75 -38.06 190.67
C GLY A 919 6.87 -39.21 190.20
N CYS A 920 7.43 -40.41 190.03
CA CYS A 920 6.73 -41.64 189.62
C CYS A 920 6.45 -42.56 190.83
N ALA A 921 5.38 -43.38 190.82
CA ALA A 921 4.85 -44.08 192.01
C ALA A 921 5.29 -45.56 192.18
N ILE A 922 5.02 -46.15 193.37
CA ILE A 922 5.37 -47.54 193.81
C ILE A 922 4.25 -48.17 194.69
N VAL A 923 3.99 -49.49 194.56
CA VAL A 923 2.99 -50.28 195.35
C VAL A 923 3.48 -51.73 195.59
N ASP A 924 3.24 -52.32 196.78
CA ASP A 924 3.64 -53.68 197.23
C ASP A 924 2.55 -54.45 198.03
N SER A 925 2.57 -55.80 198.06
CA SER A 925 1.54 -56.63 198.77
C SER A 925 1.91 -58.11 199.09
N LEU A 926 1.23 -58.75 200.07
CA LEU A 926 1.44 -60.14 200.58
C LEU A 926 0.14 -60.92 200.91
N GLN A 927 0.13 -62.25 200.70
CA GLN A 927 -0.90 -63.24 201.14
C GLN A 927 -0.30 -64.42 202.00
N LEU A 928 -1.00 -64.96 203.02
CA LEU A 928 -0.47 -65.92 204.05
C LEU A 928 -1.40 -67.11 204.50
N THR A 929 -0.85 -68.31 204.84
CA THR A 929 -1.56 -69.55 205.34
C THR A 929 -0.78 -70.37 206.43
N ILE A 930 -1.42 -71.17 207.35
CA ILE A 930 -0.82 -71.84 208.57
C ILE A 930 -1.30 -73.33 208.89
N ASN A 931 -0.47 -74.24 209.51
CA ASN A 931 -0.74 -75.71 209.82
C ASN A 931 -0.16 -76.35 211.16
N TYR A 932 -0.52 -77.62 211.59
CA TYR A 932 -0.14 -78.34 212.90
C TYR A 932 -0.15 -79.94 212.95
N ALA A 933 0.60 -80.68 213.85
CA ALA A 933 0.60 -82.20 214.04
C ALA A 933 1.18 -82.84 215.40
N SER A 934 1.38 -84.20 215.57
CA SER A 934 1.50 -85.01 216.87
C SER A 934 2.61 -86.16 217.09
N SER A 935 2.46 -87.17 218.01
CA SER A 935 3.55 -87.92 218.78
C SER A 935 3.46 -89.48 219.04
N SER A 936 4.48 -90.16 219.69
CA SER A 936 4.43 -91.57 220.29
C SER A 936 5.64 -92.00 221.23
N TYR A 937 5.69 -93.25 221.81
CA TYR A 937 6.65 -93.79 222.84
C TYR A 937 7.02 -95.31 222.72
N ASN A 938 7.93 -95.87 223.57
CA ASN A 938 7.88 -97.27 224.09
C ASN A 938 8.79 -97.57 225.34
N GLU A 939 8.63 -98.73 226.00
CA GLU A 939 9.18 -99.11 227.35
C GLU A 939 9.44 -100.65 227.46
N ALA A 940 10.33 -101.17 228.35
CA ALA A 940 10.63 -102.62 228.47
C ALA A 940 11.34 -103.12 229.77
N THR A 941 10.68 -104.03 230.51
CA THR A 941 11.14 -104.58 231.82
C THR A 941 11.75 -105.99 231.76
N ALA A 942 12.78 -106.30 232.56
CA ALA A 942 13.20 -107.68 232.89
C ALA A 942 13.89 -107.80 234.27
N CYS A 943 14.38 -109.01 234.62
CA CYS A 943 14.97 -109.36 235.91
C CYS A 943 16.35 -110.01 235.74
N ASP A 944 17.37 -109.46 236.40
CA ASP A 944 18.81 -109.78 236.28
C ASP A 944 19.41 -109.63 234.85
N SER A 945 18.64 -109.85 233.77
CA SER A 945 18.94 -109.30 232.45
C SER A 945 17.79 -109.15 231.45
N TYR A 946 17.95 -108.18 230.53
CA TYR A 946 17.27 -108.06 229.22
C TYR A 946 18.31 -107.78 228.14
N GLU A 947 18.11 -108.27 226.91
CA GLU A 947 19.02 -108.01 225.78
C GLU A 947 18.30 -107.31 224.63
N TRP A 948 18.77 -106.12 224.23
CA TRP A 948 18.13 -105.32 223.18
C TRP A 948 19.16 -104.50 222.38
N MET A 949 19.00 -104.48 221.05
CA MET A 949 19.96 -104.01 220.03
C MET A 949 21.41 -104.54 220.12
N GLY A 950 21.75 -105.39 221.10
CA GLY A 950 23.05 -106.04 221.27
C GLY A 950 23.71 -105.84 222.64
N GLU A 951 23.05 -105.13 223.56
CA GLU A 951 23.54 -104.92 224.94
C GLU A 951 22.64 -105.59 225.98
N THR A 952 23.26 -106.04 227.08
CA THR A 952 22.59 -106.76 228.18
C THR A 952 22.34 -105.81 229.36
N TYR A 953 21.14 -105.23 229.40
CA TYR A 953 20.59 -104.56 230.58
C TYR A 953 20.45 -105.56 231.73
N THR A 954 20.48 -105.12 233.00
CA THR A 954 20.45 -106.02 234.18
C THR A 954 19.40 -105.69 235.24
N GLU A 955 18.89 -104.44 235.28
CA GLU A 955 17.84 -104.01 236.20
C GLU A 955 16.59 -103.55 235.41
N GLY A 956 15.40 -103.73 235.98
CA GLY A 956 14.13 -103.55 235.27
C GLY A 956 13.57 -102.13 235.29
N GLY A 957 13.10 -101.68 234.11
CA GLY A 957 12.27 -100.48 233.90
C GLY A 957 11.32 -100.70 232.72
#